data_AF-A0A9J7J067-F1
#
_entry.id   AF-A0A9J7J067-F1
#
_cell.length_a   1.000
_cell.length_b   1.000
_cell.length_c   1.000
_cell.angle_alpha   90.00
_cell.angle_beta   90.00
_cell.angle_gamma   90.00
#
_symmetry.space_group_name_H-M   'P 1'
#
loop_
_entity.id
_entity.type
_entity.pdbx_description
1 polymer ?
#
loop_
_entity_poly.entity_id
_entity_poly.type
_entity_poly.pdbx_seq_one_letter_code
_entity_poly.pdbx_strand_id
1 'polypeptide(L)'
;MSFLVRIVRNFTVPKYRSNIGALNSLQKYSRRRIHCSSHLCGRMFLEHENNYAYSILEKKGYAVSLKSDISRNCISEQEFQEALKCNWSKKSQAELFDYFLKFALYCSEHKLCISNQIFDTYIDSLTDSIKLGTDEELKTLFYTLNKWPDTPSIRTRNIIEVWAALDDECLNRLKNWSYDELLTFLSLFYMINVIRYSDYCVKALQKLASKAKNLTPAQLVHTLFFIGIWRKSPFDMHNLEVEINKKYSQFTIDELAIISMGYFKSKTPIRDPELVKKIIATVIENSKTIHEVSLAALLKLIRYSTKSVLDDRINSLLEALQSEVPRLSVMCNVHMALVGTSTLSLHKQCLDNIAAKVIKTMSQTRVKDLERLVLTYGTFGLRPNTEECFFTKVMDELRKPERIIEISIHGRSFACCIAYLTLLGIYPVDLISRVLTPEFRERTYGKYCFNYGREILTLNNVAEIFCSDANINFLENKEKKILAKKYTDYVPREDYVKQYNITEQMFLDILKVLKEARGGDDYVIGDHILPHYQRGDIIICNDHSGAPVAVKGVFPPSDFGLMRKLPDDKTWIVLVIAGRNAIIHGTDNATGFFTSKVRELEALGYHGVLVPWSQFSKLRSTADKAVFLNNLIDNAVNKNK
;
A
#
# COMPACT_ATOMS: atom_id res chain seq x y z
N MET A 1 4.91 39.10 18.75
CA MET A 1 5.72 38.51 17.65
C MET A 1 4.74 37.80 16.72
N SER A 2 4.66 38.21 15.45
CA SER A 2 3.39 38.29 14.70
C SER A 2 2.76 36.96 14.23
N PHE A 3 1.43 36.99 14.13
CA PHE A 3 0.47 36.00 13.60
C PHE A 3 0.94 35.22 12.36
N LEU A 4 1.77 35.83 11.51
CA LEU A 4 2.33 35.20 10.30
C LEU A 4 3.36 34.09 10.60
N VAL A 5 4.10 34.16 11.71
CA VAL A 5 5.12 33.14 12.06
C VAL A 5 4.47 31.85 12.57
N ARG A 6 3.33 31.92 13.26
CA ARG A 6 2.55 30.76 13.73
C ARG A 6 1.89 30.00 12.57
N ILE A 7 1.36 30.73 11.57
CA ILE A 7 0.69 30.11 10.40
C ILE A 7 1.70 29.42 9.48
N VAL A 8 2.87 30.01 9.21
CA VAL A 8 3.87 29.44 8.29
C VAL A 8 4.44 28.10 8.79
N ARG A 9 4.51 27.91 10.11
CA ARG A 9 5.02 26.69 10.75
C ARG A 9 4.13 25.46 10.49
N ASN A 10 2.81 25.65 10.36
CA ASN A 10 1.85 24.56 10.11
C ASN A 10 1.60 24.26 8.61
N PHE A 11 2.08 25.12 7.70
CA PHE A 11 2.05 24.90 6.25
C PHE A 11 3.35 24.29 5.69
N THR A 12 4.41 24.19 6.50
CA THR A 12 5.70 23.63 6.08
C THR A 12 6.05 22.38 6.88
N VAL A 13 5.99 21.22 6.23
CA VAL A 13 6.61 19.98 6.74
C VAL A 13 8.11 20.26 7.00
N PRO A 14 8.70 19.85 8.12
CA PRO A 14 10.13 20.04 8.34
C PRO A 14 10.91 19.23 7.29
N LYS A 15 11.67 19.92 6.43
CA LYS A 15 12.76 19.31 5.68
C LYS A 15 13.86 18.97 6.69
N TYR A 16 13.96 17.70 7.07
CA TYR A 16 15.17 17.20 7.69
C TYR A 16 16.30 17.31 6.65
N ARG A 17 17.31 18.13 6.98
CA ARG A 17 18.56 18.26 6.23
C ARG A 17 19.33 16.95 6.32
N SER A 18 19.56 16.32 5.17
CA SER A 18 20.72 15.47 4.95
C SER A 18 21.57 16.16 3.88
N ASN A 19 22.82 16.47 4.23
CA ASN A 19 23.84 16.92 3.31
C ASN A 19 23.95 15.96 2.12
N ILE A 20 23.91 16.50 0.90
CA ILE A 20 24.75 16.16 -0.27
C ILE A 20 24.56 17.31 -1.26
N GLY A 21 25.68 17.87 -1.69
CA GLY A 21 25.74 19.05 -2.55
C GLY A 21 25.35 18.79 -4.01
N ALA A 22 25.37 19.89 -4.76
CA ALA A 22 25.18 20.03 -6.20
C ALA A 22 23.72 19.93 -6.71
N LEU A 23 23.07 21.10 -6.85
CA LEU A 23 22.60 21.62 -8.14
C LEU A 23 21.78 22.89 -7.91
N ASN A 24 22.46 24.03 -7.98
CA ASN A 24 21.86 25.31 -8.29
C ASN A 24 21.52 25.32 -9.79
N SER A 25 20.24 25.32 -10.12
CA SER A 25 19.66 26.18 -11.17
C SER A 25 18.20 25.80 -11.40
N LEU A 26 17.39 26.82 -11.72
CA LEU A 26 15.97 26.76 -12.11
C LEU A 26 14.96 26.82 -10.95
N GLN A 27 15.03 27.91 -10.19
CA GLN A 27 13.81 28.61 -9.77
C GLN A 27 13.07 29.12 -11.02
N LYS A 28 11.96 28.48 -11.39
CA LYS A 28 10.87 29.15 -12.12
C LYS A 28 9.52 28.65 -11.60
N TYR A 29 8.68 29.63 -11.33
CA TYR A 29 7.33 29.55 -10.79
C TYR A 29 6.49 28.46 -11.46
N SER A 30 5.98 27.55 -10.64
CA SER A 30 4.78 26.79 -11.00
C SER A 30 3.96 26.61 -9.72
N ARG A 31 2.87 27.37 -9.61
CA ARG A 31 1.79 27.11 -8.64
C ARG A 31 1.24 25.73 -8.94
N ARG A 32 1.83 24.70 -8.36
CA ARG A 32 1.27 23.35 -8.32
C ARG A 32 -0.02 23.44 -7.51
N ARG A 33 -1.18 23.50 -8.17
CA ARG A 33 -2.41 22.99 -7.58
C ARG A 33 -2.17 21.50 -7.35
N ILE A 34 -1.71 21.17 -6.14
CA ILE A 34 -1.73 19.80 -5.65
C ILE A 34 -3.22 19.43 -5.65
N HIS A 35 -3.60 18.51 -6.53
CA HIS A 35 -4.90 17.86 -6.44
C HIS A 35 -5.03 17.33 -5.02
N CYS A 36 -5.89 17.99 -4.26
CA CYS A 36 -6.35 17.49 -2.98
C CYS A 36 -7.09 16.20 -3.31
N SER A 37 -6.52 15.05 -2.95
CA SER A 37 -7.32 13.86 -2.74
C SER A 37 -8.51 14.26 -1.86
N SER A 38 -9.69 13.72 -2.15
CA SER A 38 -10.98 13.90 -1.46
C SER A 38 -10.98 13.58 0.04
N HIS A 39 -9.82 13.50 0.69
CA HIS A 39 -9.59 13.21 2.11
C HIS A 39 -9.33 14.46 2.97
N LEU A 40 -9.73 15.66 2.51
CA LEU A 40 -9.60 16.92 3.27
C LEU A 40 -10.95 17.44 3.80
N CYS A 41 -12.00 16.62 3.82
CA CYS A 41 -13.35 17.02 4.22
C CYS A 41 -13.78 16.38 5.55
N GLY A 42 -13.88 17.21 6.61
CA GLY A 42 -14.50 16.90 7.90
C GLY A 42 -13.54 16.34 8.97
N ARG A 43 -14.00 16.31 10.23
CA ARG A 43 -13.54 15.34 11.24
C ARG A 43 -13.83 13.92 10.68
N MET A 44 -13.02 13.47 9.72
CA MET A 44 -13.29 12.26 8.94
C MET A 44 -13.20 11.02 9.82
N PHE A 45 -14.27 10.22 9.77
CA PHE A 45 -14.37 8.79 10.08
C PHE A 45 -13.05 8.16 10.58
N LEU A 46 -12.99 7.86 11.87
CA LEU A 46 -11.99 6.95 12.40
C LEU A 46 -12.13 5.60 11.67
N GLU A 47 -11.04 5.12 11.08
CA GLU A 47 -11.05 3.82 10.38
C GLU A 47 -11.55 2.74 11.34
N HIS A 48 -12.45 1.87 10.87
CA HIS A 48 -13.04 0.81 11.68
C HIS A 48 -11.98 -0.03 12.42
N GLU A 49 -10.86 -0.36 11.76
CA GLU A 49 -9.74 -1.07 12.36
C GLU A 49 -9.10 -0.30 13.54
N ASN A 50 -8.96 1.03 13.43
CA ASN A 50 -8.37 1.85 14.49
C ASN A 50 -9.32 1.95 15.70
N ASN A 51 -10.63 2.07 15.46
CA ASN A 51 -11.63 2.05 16.52
C ASN A 51 -11.63 0.71 17.26
N TYR A 52 -11.59 -0.39 16.52
CA TYR A 52 -11.51 -1.73 17.10
C TYR A 52 -10.26 -1.86 17.97
N ALA A 53 -9.08 -1.51 17.44
CA ALA A 53 -7.82 -1.54 18.18
C ALA A 53 -7.84 -0.64 19.42
N TYR A 54 -8.37 0.59 19.33
CA TYR A 54 -8.47 1.48 20.48
C TYR A 54 -9.41 0.92 21.55
N SER A 55 -10.54 0.32 21.16
CA SER A 55 -11.47 -0.30 22.11
C SER A 55 -10.84 -1.46 22.91
N ILE A 56 -9.86 -2.16 22.33
CA ILE A 56 -9.08 -3.19 23.04
C ILE A 56 -8.17 -2.53 24.07
N LEU A 57 -7.49 -1.43 23.72
CA LEU A 57 -6.65 -0.67 24.64
C LEU A 57 -7.45 -0.13 25.82
N GLU A 58 -8.63 0.43 25.56
CA GLU A 58 -9.54 0.95 26.59
C GLU A 58 -10.04 -0.16 27.52
N LYS A 59 -10.53 -1.28 26.98
CA LYS A 59 -11.01 -2.43 27.78
C LYS A 59 -9.93 -3.04 28.67
N LYS A 60 -8.66 -2.99 28.24
CA LYS A 60 -7.51 -3.47 29.02
C LYS A 60 -6.97 -2.42 29.99
N GLY A 61 -7.51 -1.21 30.00
CA GLY A 61 -7.04 -0.12 30.86
C GLY A 61 -5.71 0.50 30.41
N TYR A 62 -5.31 0.31 29.15
CA TYR A 62 -4.06 0.87 28.61
C TYR A 62 -4.25 2.31 28.14
N ALA A 63 -5.45 2.64 27.64
CA ALA A 63 -5.79 3.95 27.12
C ALA A 63 -6.93 4.57 27.92
N VAL A 64 -6.93 5.91 27.98
CA VAL A 64 -8.02 6.68 28.59
C VAL A 64 -9.31 6.58 27.76
N SER A 65 -10.46 6.73 28.42
CA SER A 65 -11.73 6.87 27.71
C SER A 65 -11.72 8.12 26.85
N LEU A 66 -12.09 8.00 25.57
CA LEU A 66 -12.29 9.16 24.70
C LEU A 66 -13.62 9.88 24.97
N LYS A 67 -14.47 9.30 25.83
CA LYS A 67 -15.69 9.91 26.33
C LYS A 67 -15.42 10.48 27.71
N SER A 68 -15.69 11.78 27.87
CA SER A 68 -15.67 12.43 29.17
C SER A 68 -17.09 12.83 29.59
N ASP A 69 -17.44 12.44 30.81
CA ASP A 69 -18.63 12.85 31.56
C ASP A 69 -18.37 14.20 32.22
N ILE A 70 -18.16 15.22 31.39
CA ILE A 70 -18.08 16.60 31.89
C ILE A 70 -19.48 17.03 32.31
N SER A 71 -19.60 17.62 33.51
CA SER A 71 -20.88 18.09 34.06
C SER A 71 -21.58 19.05 33.09
N ARG A 72 -22.89 18.88 32.93
CA ARG A 72 -23.73 19.74 32.09
C ARG A 72 -24.04 21.03 32.84
N ASN A 73 -23.08 21.95 32.87
CA ASN A 73 -23.35 23.32 33.27
C ASN A 73 -23.50 24.17 32.00
N CYS A 74 -24.69 24.13 31.39
CA CYS A 74 -25.00 24.96 30.22
C CYS A 74 -25.37 26.36 30.69
N ILE A 75 -24.92 27.37 29.94
CA ILE A 75 -25.22 28.78 30.21
C ILE A 75 -26.54 29.17 29.54
N SER A 76 -27.24 30.13 30.13
CA SER A 76 -28.46 30.69 29.52
C SER A 76 -28.13 31.55 28.29
N GLU A 77 -29.10 31.81 27.42
CA GLU A 77 -28.95 32.77 26.31
C GLU A 77 -28.45 34.13 26.80
N GLN A 78 -29.02 34.63 27.91
CA GLN A 78 -28.61 35.92 28.47
C GLN A 78 -27.15 35.91 28.91
N GLU A 79 -26.75 34.87 29.65
CA GLU A 79 -25.36 34.70 30.09
C GLU A 79 -24.40 34.56 28.90
N PHE A 80 -24.82 33.87 27.83
CA PHE A 80 -24.06 33.77 26.58
C PHE A 80 -23.84 35.16 25.94
N GLN A 81 -24.89 35.97 25.82
CA GLN A 81 -24.79 37.32 25.26
C GLN A 81 -23.94 38.26 26.12
N GLU A 82 -23.99 38.14 27.44
CA GLU A 82 -23.14 38.89 28.37
C GLU A 82 -21.67 38.44 28.25
N ALA A 83 -21.43 37.14 28.15
CA ALA A 83 -20.12 36.54 27.97
C ALA A 83 -19.45 36.99 26.66
N LEU A 84 -20.20 37.14 25.56
CA LEU A 84 -19.69 37.66 24.29
C LEU A 84 -19.24 39.13 24.36
N LYS A 85 -19.80 39.92 25.28
CA LYS A 85 -19.42 41.33 25.50
C LYS A 85 -18.28 41.49 26.50
N CYS A 86 -17.87 40.41 27.16
CA CYS A 86 -16.86 40.45 28.20
C CYS A 86 -15.46 40.73 27.64
N ASN A 87 -14.65 41.49 28.38
CA ASN A 87 -13.24 41.65 28.05
C ASN A 87 -12.40 40.51 28.66
N TRP A 88 -12.31 39.41 27.90
CA TRP A 88 -11.62 38.18 28.31
C TRP A 88 -10.12 38.34 28.58
N SER A 89 -9.47 39.36 28.03
CA SER A 89 -8.04 39.64 28.28
C SER A 89 -7.73 40.01 29.74
N LYS A 90 -8.75 40.37 30.53
CA LYS A 90 -8.64 40.73 31.95
C LYS A 90 -9.13 39.64 32.90
N LYS A 91 -9.62 38.52 32.37
CA LYS A 91 -10.18 37.41 33.17
C LYS A 91 -9.09 36.46 33.63
N SER A 92 -9.35 35.76 34.72
CA SER A 92 -8.44 34.75 35.23
C SER A 92 -8.40 33.52 34.32
N GLN A 93 -7.31 32.74 34.40
CA GLN A 93 -7.16 31.50 33.66
C GLN A 93 -8.25 30.47 34.01
N ALA A 94 -8.65 30.39 35.29
CA ALA A 94 -9.73 29.53 35.72
C ALA A 94 -11.08 29.91 35.07
N GLU A 95 -11.39 31.21 35.00
CA GLU A 95 -12.59 31.71 34.31
C GLU A 95 -12.55 31.40 32.81
N LEU A 96 -11.41 31.59 32.16
CA LEU A 96 -11.26 31.29 30.73
C LEU A 96 -11.54 29.81 30.44
N PHE A 97 -11.01 28.89 31.25
CA PHE A 97 -11.17 27.46 31.02
C PHE A 97 -12.59 26.98 31.33
N ASP A 98 -13.21 27.49 32.40
CA ASP A 98 -14.61 27.22 32.74
C ASP A 98 -15.55 27.67 31.60
N TYR A 99 -15.35 28.88 31.08
CA TYR A 99 -16.17 29.39 29.99
C TYR A 99 -15.95 28.66 28.66
N PHE A 100 -14.80 28.02 28.45
CA PHE A 100 -14.56 27.26 27.22
C PHE A 100 -15.54 26.09 27.12
N LEU A 101 -15.73 25.40 28.25
CA LEU A 101 -16.69 24.32 28.37
C LEU A 101 -18.12 24.81 28.21
N LYS A 102 -18.48 25.88 28.93
CA LYS A 102 -19.81 26.49 28.86
C LYS A 102 -20.19 26.89 27.44
N PHE A 103 -19.27 27.55 26.73
CA PHE A 103 -19.45 27.88 25.33
C PHE A 103 -19.60 26.63 24.46
N ALA A 104 -18.75 25.62 24.63
CA ALA A 104 -18.85 24.39 23.85
C ALA A 104 -20.21 23.70 23.99
N LEU A 105 -20.75 23.62 25.22
CA LEU A 105 -22.04 22.99 25.51
C LEU A 105 -23.19 23.77 24.89
N TYR A 106 -23.28 25.08 25.16
CA TYR A 106 -24.30 25.95 24.57
C TYR A 106 -24.23 25.92 23.03
N CYS A 107 -23.03 26.03 22.46
CA CYS A 107 -22.84 26.01 21.02
C CYS A 107 -23.19 24.67 20.37
N SER A 108 -23.02 23.55 21.09
CA SER A 108 -23.44 22.23 20.63
C SER A 108 -24.95 22.15 20.43
N GLU A 109 -25.72 22.68 21.40
CA GLU A 109 -27.19 22.72 21.36
C GLU A 109 -27.70 23.65 20.26
N HIS A 110 -27.04 24.79 20.06
CA HIS A 110 -27.44 25.83 19.12
C HIS A 110 -26.76 25.73 17.74
N LYS A 111 -25.95 24.70 17.49
CA LYS A 111 -25.18 24.47 16.24
C LYS A 111 -24.30 25.66 15.83
N LEU A 112 -23.76 26.39 16.81
CA LEU A 112 -22.84 27.50 16.58
C LEU A 112 -21.40 27.00 16.53
N CYS A 113 -20.72 27.18 15.41
CA CYS A 113 -19.36 26.69 15.25
C CYS A 113 -18.35 27.60 15.96
N ILE A 114 -17.35 27.00 16.62
CA ILE A 114 -16.18 27.70 17.19
C ILE A 114 -15.45 28.58 16.16
N SER A 115 -15.57 28.27 14.87
CA SER A 115 -14.97 29.04 13.79
C SER A 115 -15.65 30.39 13.51
N ASN A 116 -16.73 30.71 14.21
CA ASN A 116 -17.40 31.99 14.11
C ASN A 116 -16.52 33.09 14.71
N GLN A 117 -16.43 34.23 14.02
CA GLN A 117 -15.61 35.39 14.42
C GLN A 117 -16.00 35.96 15.79
N ILE A 118 -17.23 35.72 16.26
CA ILE A 118 -17.67 36.12 17.60
C ILE A 118 -16.79 35.54 18.72
N PHE A 119 -16.08 34.44 18.47
CA PHE A 119 -15.23 33.79 19.45
C PHE A 119 -13.76 34.24 19.37
N ASP A 120 -13.34 35.00 18.35
CA ASP A 120 -11.93 35.26 18.07
C ASP A 120 -11.20 35.88 19.28
N THR A 121 -11.72 36.97 19.84
CA THR A 121 -11.10 37.65 21.00
C THR A 121 -11.04 36.76 22.24
N TYR A 122 -12.04 35.92 22.43
CA TYR A 122 -12.07 34.96 23.52
C TYR A 122 -11.01 33.85 23.32
N ILE A 123 -10.91 33.31 22.10
CA ILE A 123 -9.96 32.25 21.76
C ILE A 123 -8.51 32.75 21.82
N ASP A 124 -8.25 33.98 21.40
CA ASP A 124 -6.95 34.64 21.59
C ASP A 124 -6.57 34.66 23.09
N SER A 125 -7.50 35.12 23.95
CA SER A 125 -7.28 35.19 25.40
C SER A 125 -7.09 33.82 26.04
N LEU A 126 -7.87 32.81 25.60
CA LEU A 126 -7.77 31.42 26.03
C LEU A 126 -6.40 30.83 25.67
N THR A 127 -5.98 30.97 24.41
CA THR A 127 -4.73 30.37 23.92
C THR A 127 -3.49 30.98 24.56
N ASP A 128 -3.50 32.27 24.87
CA ASP A 128 -2.41 32.93 25.61
C ASP A 128 -2.30 32.45 27.07
N SER A 129 -3.38 31.90 27.63
CA SER A 129 -3.47 31.41 29.01
C SER A 129 -3.17 29.91 29.15
N ILE A 130 -3.15 29.13 28.06
CA ILE A 130 -2.93 27.67 28.08
C ILE A 130 -1.66 27.27 28.82
N LYS A 131 -0.57 28.04 28.66
CA LYS A 131 0.72 27.80 29.34
C LYS A 131 0.65 27.84 30.87
N LEU A 132 -0.39 28.47 31.43
CA LEU A 132 -0.59 28.59 32.88
C LEU A 132 -1.40 27.43 33.47
N GLY A 133 -2.07 26.63 32.62
CA GLY A 133 -2.96 25.55 33.07
C GLY A 133 -2.22 24.36 33.65
N THR A 134 -2.85 23.63 34.56
CA THR A 134 -2.43 22.32 35.04
C THR A 134 -2.68 21.22 34.00
N ASP A 135 -2.10 20.03 34.18
CA ASP A 135 -2.32 18.93 33.23
C ASP A 135 -3.79 18.50 33.15
N GLU A 136 -4.51 18.49 34.28
CA GLU A 136 -5.95 18.19 34.30
C GLU A 136 -6.79 19.24 33.57
N GLU A 137 -6.41 20.51 33.68
CA GLU A 137 -7.05 21.58 32.92
C GLU A 137 -6.78 21.43 31.41
N LEU A 138 -5.54 21.08 31.00
CA LEU A 138 -5.25 20.79 29.60
C LEU A 138 -6.08 19.61 29.08
N LYS A 139 -6.19 18.51 29.86
CA LYS A 139 -7.06 17.38 29.50
C LYS A 139 -8.50 17.82 29.31
N THR A 140 -9.01 18.67 30.21
CA THR A 140 -10.36 19.23 30.12
C THR A 140 -10.54 20.03 28.82
N LEU A 141 -9.58 20.87 28.44
CA LEU A 141 -9.62 21.61 27.17
C LEU A 141 -9.69 20.68 25.95
N PHE A 142 -8.96 19.56 25.94
CA PHE A 142 -9.05 18.56 24.87
C PHE A 142 -10.45 17.94 24.77
N TYR A 143 -11.03 17.52 25.90
CA TYR A 143 -12.38 16.96 25.91
C TYR A 143 -13.42 18.00 25.47
N THR A 144 -13.27 19.24 25.92
CA THR A 144 -14.14 20.36 25.54
C THR A 144 -14.06 20.64 24.04
N LEU A 145 -12.87 20.61 23.43
CA LEU A 145 -12.72 20.74 21.97
C LEU A 145 -13.58 19.73 21.21
N ASN A 146 -13.72 18.51 21.74
CA ASN A 146 -14.53 17.46 21.12
C ASN A 146 -16.05 17.68 21.27
N LYS A 147 -16.50 18.59 22.15
CA LYS A 147 -17.93 18.93 22.36
C LYS A 147 -18.44 20.04 21.43
N TRP A 148 -17.55 20.87 20.92
CA TRP A 148 -17.90 21.88 19.93
C TRP A 148 -18.45 21.23 18.65
N PRO A 149 -19.42 21.89 17.95
CA PRO A 149 -19.90 21.44 16.65
C PRO A 149 -18.79 21.17 15.65
N ASP A 150 -19.04 20.21 14.75
CA ASP A 150 -18.05 19.77 13.78
C ASP A 150 -17.63 20.89 12.83
N THR A 151 -16.33 21.01 12.62
CA THR A 151 -15.75 21.94 11.64
C THR A 151 -15.42 21.23 10.33
N PRO A 152 -15.40 21.96 9.19
CA PRO A 152 -14.99 21.39 7.91
C PRO A 152 -13.57 20.82 7.92
N SER A 153 -12.70 21.33 8.81
CA SER A 153 -11.31 20.93 8.91
C SER A 153 -10.75 21.16 10.32
N ILE A 154 -9.77 20.34 10.71
CA ILE A 154 -8.91 20.62 11.87
C ILE A 154 -8.07 21.90 11.69
N ARG A 155 -7.99 22.44 10.48
CA ARG A 155 -7.29 23.71 10.17
C ARG A 155 -8.21 24.92 10.18
N THR A 156 -9.48 24.73 10.49
CA THR A 156 -10.43 25.84 10.60
C THR A 156 -9.97 26.80 11.71
N ARG A 157 -10.20 28.10 11.49
CA ARG A 157 -9.94 29.19 12.45
C ARG A 157 -10.49 28.84 13.83
N ASN A 158 -9.84 29.34 14.88
CA ASN A 158 -10.11 29.08 16.29
C ASN A 158 -9.83 27.62 16.73
N ILE A 159 -10.29 26.60 16.00
CA ILE A 159 -9.90 25.19 16.25
C ILE A 159 -8.39 25.02 16.19
N ILE A 160 -7.77 25.49 15.10
CA ILE A 160 -6.32 25.33 14.92
C ILE A 160 -5.52 26.07 15.98
N GLU A 161 -6.01 27.21 16.44
CA GLU A 161 -5.33 28.03 17.44
C GLU A 161 -5.32 27.31 18.79
N VAL A 162 -6.47 26.75 19.21
CA VAL A 162 -6.56 26.01 20.46
C VAL A 162 -5.71 24.74 20.42
N TRP A 163 -5.86 23.87 19.42
CA TRP A 163 -5.09 22.62 19.43
C TRP A 163 -3.59 22.85 19.19
N ALA A 164 -3.19 23.88 18.44
CA ALA A 164 -1.77 24.22 18.29
C ALA A 164 -1.17 24.81 19.57
N ALA A 165 -1.93 25.63 20.33
CA ALA A 165 -1.48 26.10 21.62
C ALA A 165 -1.36 24.96 22.66
N LEU A 166 -2.29 23.99 22.62
CA LEU A 166 -2.17 22.75 23.39
C LEU A 166 -0.94 21.94 22.97
N ASP A 167 -0.65 21.85 21.66
CA ASP A 167 0.55 21.18 21.12
C ASP A 167 1.85 21.81 21.62
N ASP A 168 1.97 23.13 21.54
CA ASP A 168 3.12 23.89 22.04
C ASP A 168 3.32 23.67 23.55
N GLU A 169 2.24 23.65 24.33
CA GLU A 169 2.37 23.45 25.78
C GLU A 169 2.67 22.00 26.16
N CYS A 170 2.07 21.02 25.47
CA CYS A 170 2.43 19.61 25.64
C CYS A 170 3.90 19.35 25.28
N LEU A 171 4.45 20.04 24.28
CA LEU A 171 5.87 20.01 23.94
C LEU A 171 6.77 20.54 25.06
N ASN A 172 6.36 21.61 25.73
CA ASN A 172 7.10 22.18 26.85
C ASN A 172 7.18 21.21 28.03
N ARG A 173 6.10 20.45 28.28
CA ARG A 173 5.99 19.49 29.39
C ARG A 173 6.56 18.10 29.10
N LEU A 174 6.76 17.75 27.82
CA LEU A 174 7.16 16.42 27.35
C LEU A 174 8.34 15.79 28.12
N LYS A 175 9.31 16.59 28.57
CA LYS A 175 10.48 16.08 29.29
C LYS A 175 10.13 15.60 30.70
N ASN A 176 9.18 16.26 31.36
CA ASN A 176 8.82 16.03 32.76
C ASN A 176 7.78 14.92 32.90
N TRP A 177 7.01 14.65 31.83
CA TRP A 177 6.02 13.59 31.82
C TRP A 177 6.63 12.18 31.81
N SER A 178 6.01 11.34 32.64
CA SER A 178 6.08 9.88 32.64
C SER A 178 5.57 9.30 31.31
N TYR A 179 5.83 8.01 31.06
CA TYR A 179 5.35 7.37 29.83
C TYR A 179 3.81 7.28 29.77
N ASP A 180 3.14 7.09 30.91
CA ASP A 180 1.68 7.02 30.97
C ASP A 180 1.04 8.38 30.69
N GLU A 181 1.64 9.47 31.17
CA GLU A 181 1.21 10.83 30.83
C GLU A 181 1.43 11.11 29.33
N LEU A 182 2.57 10.71 28.76
CA LEU A 182 2.81 10.86 27.31
C LEU A 182 1.74 10.14 26.47
N LEU A 183 1.41 8.91 26.84
CA LEU A 183 0.42 8.09 26.15
C LEU A 183 -1.01 8.58 26.36
N THR A 184 -1.30 9.16 27.53
CA THR A 184 -2.57 9.83 27.83
C THR A 184 -2.78 11.02 26.90
N PHE A 185 -1.80 11.91 26.78
CA PHE A 185 -1.93 13.05 25.89
C PHE A 185 -1.96 12.63 24.41
N LEU A 186 -1.19 11.62 23.99
CA LEU A 186 -1.35 11.04 22.64
C LEU A 186 -2.80 10.59 22.37
N SER A 187 -3.49 10.00 23.35
CA SER A 187 -4.91 9.63 23.25
C SER A 187 -5.82 10.84 23.00
N LEU A 188 -5.53 11.97 23.65
CA LEU A 188 -6.29 13.21 23.47
C LEU A 188 -6.08 13.84 22.09
N PHE A 189 -4.84 13.81 21.56
CA PHE A 189 -4.58 14.20 20.17
C PHE A 189 -5.22 13.24 19.16
N TYR A 190 -5.36 11.96 19.50
CA TYR A 190 -6.10 10.99 18.68
C TYR A 190 -7.60 11.33 18.65
N MET A 191 -8.19 11.66 19.80
CA MET A 191 -9.60 12.03 19.95
C MET A 191 -10.02 13.13 18.98
N ILE A 192 -9.21 14.19 18.86
CA ILE A 192 -9.51 15.34 17.98
C ILE A 192 -8.88 15.19 16.58
N ASN A 193 -8.34 14.02 16.23
CA ASN A 193 -7.81 13.65 14.92
C ASN A 193 -6.64 14.52 14.41
N VAL A 194 -5.71 14.89 15.30
CA VAL A 194 -4.58 15.80 14.98
C VAL A 194 -3.19 15.14 15.09
N ILE A 195 -3.08 13.87 15.48
CA ILE A 195 -1.79 13.16 15.67
C ILE A 195 -0.81 13.37 14.51
N ARG A 196 -1.31 13.37 13.26
CA ARG A 196 -0.44 13.49 12.07
C ARG A 196 0.17 14.88 11.86
N TYR A 197 -0.32 15.88 12.59
CA TYR A 197 0.01 17.29 12.42
C TYR A 197 0.66 17.91 13.65
N SER A 198 0.61 17.23 14.80
CA SER A 198 1.14 17.69 16.09
C SER A 198 2.65 17.45 16.21
N ASP A 199 3.41 18.49 16.56
CA ASP A 199 4.84 18.40 16.84
C ASP A 199 5.07 17.63 18.15
N TYR A 200 4.18 17.77 19.15
CA TYR A 200 4.19 16.96 20.38
C TYR A 200 4.13 15.48 20.07
N CYS A 201 3.14 15.04 19.27
CA CYS A 201 2.94 13.63 18.94
C CYS A 201 4.18 13.03 18.28
N VAL A 202 4.80 13.77 17.35
CA VAL A 202 6.05 13.36 16.70
C VAL A 202 7.16 13.15 17.73
N LYS A 203 7.41 14.13 18.61
CA LYS A 203 8.50 14.04 19.60
C LYS A 203 8.21 13.01 20.69
N ALA A 204 6.96 12.84 21.11
CA ALA A 204 6.56 11.86 22.10
C ALA A 204 6.78 10.44 21.57
N LEU A 205 6.34 10.14 20.34
CA LEU A 205 6.55 8.82 19.71
C LEU A 205 8.03 8.54 19.45
N GLN A 206 8.82 9.56 19.10
CA GLN A 206 10.28 9.45 19.01
C GLN A 206 10.91 9.11 20.37
N LYS A 207 10.53 9.81 21.45
CA LYS A 207 11.00 9.55 22.82
C LYS A 207 10.65 8.12 23.23
N LEU A 208 9.39 7.70 23.09
CA LEU A 208 8.91 6.36 23.43
C LEU A 208 9.68 5.27 22.66
N ALA A 209 9.85 5.40 21.35
CA ALA A 209 10.62 4.45 20.55
C ALA A 209 12.08 4.33 21.02
N SER A 210 12.76 5.45 21.27
CA SER A 210 14.14 5.47 21.76
C SER A 210 14.32 4.92 23.19
N LYS A 211 13.22 4.84 23.95
CA LYS A 211 13.19 4.36 25.32
C LYS A 211 12.46 3.02 25.44
N ALA A 212 12.30 2.28 24.33
CA ALA A 212 11.58 1.02 24.24
C ALA A 212 11.93 0.02 25.37
N LYS A 213 13.22 -0.05 25.76
CA LYS A 213 13.70 -0.93 26.85
C LYS A 213 13.00 -0.66 28.18
N ASN A 214 12.64 0.58 28.45
CA ASN A 214 12.04 1.04 29.70
C ASN A 214 10.51 0.96 29.68
N LEU A 215 9.91 0.59 28.54
CA LEU A 215 8.46 0.51 28.41
C LEU A 215 7.95 -0.85 28.91
N THR A 216 6.82 -0.82 29.60
CA THR A 216 6.05 -2.02 29.93
C THR A 216 5.44 -2.63 28.65
N PRO A 217 4.98 -3.90 28.68
CA PRO A 217 4.25 -4.49 27.55
C PRO A 217 3.05 -3.63 27.10
N ALA A 218 2.25 -3.15 28.04
CA ALA A 218 1.11 -2.27 27.76
C ALA A 218 1.52 -0.99 27.03
N GLN A 219 2.57 -0.33 27.52
CA GLN A 219 3.11 0.90 26.92
C GLN A 219 3.70 0.64 25.52
N LEU A 220 4.31 -0.52 25.27
CA LEU A 220 4.77 -0.92 23.94
C LEU A 220 3.59 -1.04 22.96
N VAL A 221 2.54 -1.76 23.34
CA VAL A 221 1.35 -1.93 22.51
C VAL A 221 0.71 -0.57 22.19
N HIS A 222 0.55 0.28 23.20
CA HIS A 222 -0.05 1.62 23.06
C HIS A 222 0.82 2.54 22.20
N THR A 223 2.14 2.48 22.35
CA THR A 223 3.09 3.21 21.50
C THR A 223 2.96 2.78 20.04
N LEU A 224 2.90 1.47 19.76
CA LEU A 224 2.77 0.94 18.40
C LEU A 224 1.42 1.29 17.76
N PHE A 225 0.34 1.33 18.56
CA PHE A 225 -0.95 1.84 18.09
C PHE A 225 -0.80 3.26 17.52
N PHE A 226 -0.21 4.18 18.29
CA PHE A 226 -0.07 5.57 17.85
C PHE A 226 0.94 5.77 16.72
N ILE A 227 1.99 4.95 16.65
CA ILE A 227 2.86 4.88 15.46
C ILE A 227 2.02 4.53 14.22
N GLY A 228 1.08 3.59 14.35
CA GLY A 228 0.15 3.22 13.28
C GLY A 228 -0.79 4.37 12.87
N ILE A 229 -1.26 5.18 13.82
CA ILE A 229 -2.07 6.38 13.54
C ILE A 229 -1.24 7.47 12.84
N TRP A 230 0.00 7.66 13.29
CA TRP A 230 0.94 8.61 12.72
C TRP A 230 1.36 8.26 11.28
N ARG A 231 1.38 6.95 10.95
CA ARG A 231 1.75 6.40 9.62
C ARG A 231 3.17 6.73 9.16
N LYS A 232 4.07 7.00 10.09
CA LYS A 232 5.50 7.21 9.85
C LYS A 232 6.29 6.37 10.84
N SER A 233 7.48 5.96 10.41
CA SER A 233 8.41 5.24 11.26
C SER A 233 9.17 6.22 12.16
N PRO A 234 9.16 6.05 13.49
CA PRO A 234 10.22 6.57 14.35
C PRO A 234 11.60 6.09 13.88
N PHE A 235 12.65 6.78 14.31
CA PHE A 235 14.02 6.41 13.94
C PHE A 235 14.46 5.07 14.54
N ASP A 236 13.91 4.69 15.69
CA ASP A 236 14.34 3.52 16.47
C ASP A 236 13.30 2.39 16.50
N MET A 237 12.73 2.07 15.34
CA MET A 237 11.81 0.91 15.22
C MET A 237 12.48 -0.42 15.54
N HIS A 238 13.81 -0.49 15.42
CA HIS A 238 14.57 -1.69 15.73
C HIS A 238 14.58 -1.99 17.24
N ASN A 239 14.79 -1.00 18.11
CA ASN A 239 14.73 -1.25 19.56
C ASN A 239 13.32 -1.65 20.01
N LEU A 240 12.26 -1.10 19.40
CA LEU A 240 10.90 -1.59 19.63
C LEU A 240 10.78 -3.07 19.27
N GLU A 241 11.33 -3.49 18.13
CA GLU A 241 11.30 -4.88 17.66
C GLU A 241 12.01 -5.83 18.64
N VAL A 242 13.20 -5.43 19.10
CA VAL A 242 13.99 -6.19 20.08
C VAL A 242 13.22 -6.37 21.38
N GLU A 243 12.59 -5.31 21.89
CA GLU A 243 11.86 -5.37 23.16
C GLU A 243 10.54 -6.13 23.05
N ILE A 244 9.87 -6.07 21.90
CA ILE A 244 8.72 -6.93 21.60
C ILE A 244 9.15 -8.40 21.62
N ASN A 245 10.28 -8.75 21.01
CA ASN A 245 10.75 -10.14 21.00
C ASN A 245 11.12 -10.64 22.42
N LYS A 246 11.76 -9.80 23.25
CA LYS A 246 12.10 -10.15 24.64
C LYS A 246 10.87 -10.37 25.51
N LYS A 247 9.82 -9.59 25.29
CA LYS A 247 8.58 -9.61 26.09
C LYS A 247 7.47 -10.42 25.40
N TYR A 248 7.79 -11.21 24.37
CA TYR A 248 6.81 -11.82 23.47
C TYR A 248 5.72 -12.62 24.17
N SER A 249 6.09 -13.44 25.17
CA SER A 249 5.17 -14.30 25.93
C SER A 249 4.17 -13.53 26.80
N GLN A 250 4.33 -12.21 26.94
CA GLN A 250 3.46 -11.35 27.74
C GLN A 250 2.33 -10.71 26.91
N PHE A 251 2.34 -10.88 25.58
CA PHE A 251 1.32 -10.31 24.70
C PHE A 251 0.23 -11.32 24.35
N THR A 252 -1.01 -10.87 24.44
CA THR A 252 -2.17 -11.53 23.85
C THR A 252 -2.18 -11.38 22.33
N ILE A 253 -2.98 -12.20 21.64
CA ILE A 253 -3.06 -12.15 20.17
C ILE A 253 -3.60 -10.81 19.64
N ASP A 254 -4.51 -10.17 20.38
CA ASP A 254 -5.05 -8.87 20.01
C ASP A 254 -4.01 -7.75 20.19
N GLU A 255 -3.15 -7.84 21.20
CA GLU A 255 -2.03 -6.91 21.38
C GLU A 255 -0.97 -7.09 20.28
N LEU A 256 -0.68 -8.34 19.90
CA LEU A 256 0.16 -8.63 18.74
C LEU A 256 -0.45 -8.07 17.44
N ALA A 257 -1.78 -8.08 17.30
CA ALA A 257 -2.44 -7.47 16.16
C ALA A 257 -2.30 -5.94 16.15
N ILE A 258 -2.39 -5.28 17.30
CA ILE A 258 -2.15 -3.82 17.42
C ILE A 258 -0.70 -3.48 17.07
N ILE A 259 0.26 -4.25 17.59
CA ILE A 259 1.68 -4.14 17.24
C ILE A 259 1.85 -4.29 15.72
N SER A 260 1.20 -5.29 15.13
CA SER A 260 1.23 -5.57 13.69
C SER A 260 0.67 -4.43 12.86
N MET A 261 -0.41 -3.79 13.30
CA MET A 261 -0.95 -2.58 12.68
C MET A 261 0.05 -1.43 12.71
N GLY A 262 0.77 -1.26 13.82
CA GLY A 262 1.81 -0.25 13.98
C GLY A 262 2.90 -0.37 12.92
N TYR A 263 3.54 -1.53 12.83
CA TYR A 263 4.57 -1.83 11.83
C TYR A 263 4.06 -1.71 10.39
N PHE A 264 2.89 -2.30 10.10
CA PHE A 264 2.34 -2.26 8.74
C PHE A 264 1.98 -0.83 8.30
N LYS A 265 1.29 -0.06 9.16
CA LYS A 265 0.86 1.31 8.83
C LYS A 265 2.01 2.31 8.83
N SER A 266 3.09 2.06 9.57
CA SER A 266 4.34 2.84 9.49
C SER A 266 5.23 2.46 8.29
N LYS A 267 4.83 1.42 7.52
CA LYS A 267 5.60 0.83 6.42
C LYS A 267 6.96 0.28 6.86
N THR A 268 7.05 -0.23 8.09
CA THR A 268 8.27 -0.84 8.64
C THR A 268 8.10 -2.35 8.73
N PRO A 269 8.90 -3.17 8.02
CA PRO A 269 8.84 -4.62 8.18
C PRO A 269 9.52 -5.04 9.49
N ILE A 270 9.09 -6.16 10.07
CA ILE A 270 9.89 -6.86 11.08
C ILE A 270 11.07 -7.49 10.36
N ARG A 271 12.28 -7.30 10.90
CA ARG A 271 13.52 -7.77 10.30
C ARG A 271 13.96 -9.12 10.86
N ASP A 272 13.63 -9.41 12.12
CA ASP A 272 13.90 -10.67 12.80
C ASP A 272 12.96 -11.78 12.28
N PRO A 273 13.48 -12.76 11.52
CA PRO A 273 12.67 -13.86 11.01
C PRO A 273 12.08 -14.73 12.13
N GLU A 274 12.75 -14.87 13.27
CA GLU A 274 12.27 -15.67 14.38
C GLU A 274 11.05 -15.03 15.05
N LEU A 275 11.02 -13.70 15.15
CA LEU A 275 9.83 -13.00 15.63
C LEU A 275 8.63 -13.22 14.69
N VAL A 276 8.84 -13.19 13.37
CA VAL A 276 7.78 -13.50 12.39
C VAL A 276 7.31 -14.96 12.53
N LYS A 277 8.23 -15.91 12.72
CA LYS A 277 7.89 -17.33 12.95
C LYS A 277 7.05 -17.53 14.23
N LYS A 278 7.39 -16.84 15.32
CA LYS A 278 6.58 -16.83 16.55
C LYS A 278 5.18 -16.30 16.30
N ILE A 279 5.05 -15.19 15.58
CA ILE A 279 3.74 -14.61 15.22
C ILE A 279 2.91 -15.60 14.40
N ILE A 280 3.50 -16.28 13.41
CA ILE A 280 2.81 -17.31 12.63
C ILE A 280 2.32 -18.45 13.54
N ALA A 281 3.17 -18.95 14.45
CA ALA A 281 2.81 -20.02 15.38
C ALA A 281 1.62 -19.61 16.28
N THR A 282 1.65 -18.40 16.84
CA THR A 282 0.57 -17.87 17.67
C THR A 282 -0.75 -17.74 16.89
N VAL A 283 -0.70 -17.35 15.61
CA VAL A 283 -1.90 -17.31 14.75
C VAL A 283 -2.46 -18.71 14.51
N ILE A 284 -1.60 -19.71 14.27
CA ILE A 284 -2.03 -21.11 14.09
C ILE A 284 -2.72 -21.63 15.35
N GLU A 285 -2.13 -21.42 16.52
CA GLU A 285 -2.67 -21.84 17.82
C GLU A 285 -4.05 -21.22 18.12
N ASN A 286 -4.25 -19.97 17.72
CA ASN A 286 -5.49 -19.21 17.96
C ASN A 286 -6.41 -19.14 16.74
N SER A 287 -6.16 -19.96 15.71
CA SER A 287 -6.84 -19.91 14.41
C SER A 287 -8.37 -19.94 14.53
N LYS A 288 -8.92 -20.68 15.48
CA LYS A 288 -10.36 -20.84 15.70
C LYS A 288 -11.02 -19.66 16.43
N THR A 289 -10.29 -18.96 17.28
CA THR A 289 -10.86 -17.97 18.22
C THR A 289 -10.51 -16.53 17.84
N ILE A 290 -9.46 -16.32 17.04
CA ILE A 290 -8.99 -14.99 16.68
C ILE A 290 -10.07 -14.19 15.93
N HIS A 291 -10.25 -12.94 16.34
CA HIS A 291 -11.15 -12.00 15.67
C HIS A 291 -10.60 -11.60 14.30
N GLU A 292 -11.48 -11.44 13.32
CA GLU A 292 -11.11 -11.21 11.92
C GLU A 292 -10.28 -9.93 11.68
N VAL A 293 -10.51 -8.87 12.45
CA VAL A 293 -9.74 -7.62 12.37
C VAL A 293 -8.32 -7.85 12.84
N SER A 294 -8.15 -8.56 13.96
CA SER A 294 -6.84 -8.94 14.51
C SER A 294 -6.09 -9.85 13.54
N LEU A 295 -6.77 -10.86 12.99
CA LEU A 295 -6.20 -11.77 12.00
C LEU A 295 -5.75 -11.03 10.74
N ALA A 296 -6.57 -10.14 10.19
CA ALA A 296 -6.22 -9.36 9.00
C ALA A 296 -4.97 -8.49 9.24
N ALA A 297 -4.82 -7.89 10.43
CA ALA A 297 -3.64 -7.12 10.79
C ALA A 297 -2.36 -7.98 10.84
N LEU A 298 -2.44 -9.16 11.48
CA LEU A 298 -1.33 -10.11 11.58
C LEU A 298 -0.92 -10.64 10.19
N LEU A 299 -1.88 -11.03 9.34
CA LEU A 299 -1.61 -11.50 7.98
C LEU A 299 -0.96 -10.42 7.11
N LYS A 300 -1.38 -9.15 7.24
CA LYS A 300 -0.73 -8.02 6.55
C LYS A 300 0.73 -7.87 6.98
N LEU A 301 1.02 -7.97 8.28
CA LEU A 301 2.38 -7.89 8.80
C LEU A 301 3.23 -9.07 8.34
N ILE A 302 2.73 -10.31 8.46
CA ILE A 302 3.41 -11.53 8.02
C ILE A 302 3.81 -11.38 6.55
N ARG A 303 2.86 -11.05 5.68
CA ARG A 303 3.10 -10.83 4.25
C ARG A 303 4.13 -9.71 4.00
N TYR A 304 4.09 -8.63 4.77
CA TYR A 304 4.99 -7.50 4.59
C TYR A 304 6.42 -7.77 5.07
N SER A 305 6.57 -8.62 6.09
CA SER A 305 7.85 -8.94 6.73
C SER A 305 8.51 -10.20 6.13
N THR A 306 7.73 -11.03 5.43
CA THR A 306 8.22 -12.26 4.80
C THR A 306 8.63 -12.02 3.35
N LYS A 307 9.94 -12.02 3.09
CA LYS A 307 10.53 -11.80 1.74
C LYS A 307 11.07 -13.06 1.08
N SER A 308 11.19 -14.13 1.84
CA SER A 308 11.63 -15.45 1.38
C SER A 308 10.72 -16.49 2.03
N VAL A 309 10.70 -17.68 1.45
CA VAL A 309 9.93 -18.79 2.01
C VAL A 309 10.48 -19.12 3.40
N LEU A 310 9.62 -19.02 4.42
CA LEU A 310 9.92 -19.36 5.81
C LEU A 310 9.58 -20.83 6.04
N ASP A 311 10.38 -21.73 5.49
CA ASP A 311 10.09 -23.17 5.48
C ASP A 311 8.62 -23.42 5.02
N ASP A 312 7.98 -24.51 5.45
CA ASP A 312 6.57 -24.79 5.16
C ASP A 312 5.56 -23.99 6.02
N ARG A 313 6.01 -23.01 6.81
CA ARG A 313 5.14 -22.34 7.82
C ARG A 313 4.00 -21.55 7.21
N ILE A 314 4.18 -20.96 6.03
CA ILE A 314 3.09 -20.27 5.33
C ILE A 314 2.02 -21.26 4.89
N ASN A 315 2.43 -22.45 4.42
CA ASN A 315 1.49 -23.53 4.12
C ASN A 315 0.78 -24.00 5.40
N SER A 316 1.51 -24.26 6.50
CA SER A 316 0.88 -24.66 7.78
C SER A 316 -0.09 -23.61 8.31
N LEU A 317 0.22 -22.32 8.14
CA LEU A 317 -0.68 -21.21 8.48
C LEU A 317 -1.97 -21.26 7.66
N LEU A 318 -1.86 -21.43 6.35
CA LEU A 318 -3.02 -21.48 5.45
C LEU A 318 -3.85 -22.74 5.67
N GLU A 319 -3.21 -23.87 5.96
CA GLU A 319 -3.84 -25.14 6.33
C GLU A 319 -4.67 -24.99 7.62
N ALA A 320 -4.12 -24.33 8.64
CA ALA A 320 -4.83 -24.09 9.90
C ALA A 320 -6.01 -23.12 9.76
N LEU A 321 -5.95 -22.17 8.81
CA LEU A 321 -6.98 -21.15 8.63
C LEU A 321 -8.05 -21.52 7.60
N GLN A 322 -7.83 -22.51 6.73
CA GLN A 322 -8.74 -22.81 5.63
C GLN A 322 -10.15 -23.22 6.08
N SER A 323 -10.26 -23.90 7.23
CA SER A 323 -11.55 -24.29 7.83
C SER A 323 -12.32 -23.10 8.40
N GLU A 324 -11.62 -21.99 8.66
CA GLU A 324 -12.18 -20.79 9.27
C GLU A 324 -12.73 -19.79 8.23
N VAL A 325 -12.50 -20.03 6.94
CA VAL A 325 -13.01 -19.18 5.85
C VAL A 325 -14.52 -18.87 5.99
N PRO A 326 -15.42 -19.81 6.34
CA PRO A 326 -16.85 -19.53 6.49
C PRO A 326 -17.18 -18.49 7.56
N ARG A 327 -16.43 -18.41 8.68
CA ARG A 327 -16.72 -17.45 9.76
C ARG A 327 -16.12 -16.06 9.53
N LEU A 328 -15.06 -15.95 8.73
CA LEU A 328 -14.29 -14.69 8.54
C LEU A 328 -14.89 -13.79 7.46
N SER A 329 -14.85 -12.47 7.56
CA SER A 329 -15.29 -11.59 6.45
C SER A 329 -14.46 -11.82 5.18
N VAL A 330 -15.03 -11.39 4.05
CA VAL A 330 -14.32 -11.39 2.76
C VAL A 330 -13.02 -10.58 2.84
N MET A 331 -13.00 -9.47 3.58
CA MET A 331 -11.79 -8.66 3.77
C MET A 331 -10.67 -9.45 4.44
N CYS A 332 -10.99 -10.22 5.49
CA CYS A 332 -10.01 -11.06 6.15
C CYS A 332 -9.52 -12.20 5.23
N ASN A 333 -10.45 -12.86 4.54
CA ASN A 333 -10.15 -13.92 3.57
C ASN A 333 -9.26 -13.44 2.41
N VAL A 334 -9.43 -12.21 1.94
CA VAL A 334 -8.53 -11.58 0.95
C VAL A 334 -7.11 -11.53 1.49
N HIS A 335 -6.91 -11.19 2.76
CA HIS A 335 -5.58 -11.18 3.37
C HIS A 335 -5.00 -12.57 3.59
N MET A 336 -5.84 -13.59 3.84
CA MET A 336 -5.42 -14.99 3.81
C MET A 336 -4.93 -15.37 2.41
N ALA A 337 -5.70 -15.11 1.36
CA ALA A 337 -5.30 -15.36 -0.01
C ALA A 337 -3.97 -14.66 -0.39
N LEU A 338 -3.81 -13.40 0.06
CA LEU A 338 -2.63 -12.60 -0.26
C LEU A 338 -1.36 -13.02 0.48
N VAL A 339 -1.43 -13.69 1.64
CA VAL A 339 -0.21 -14.04 2.41
C VAL A 339 0.68 -14.99 1.62
N GLY A 340 0.09 -15.92 0.86
CA GLY A 340 0.83 -16.84 0.00
C GLY A 340 1.52 -16.15 -1.18
N THR A 341 1.03 -14.99 -1.62
CA THR A 341 1.58 -14.33 -2.83
C THR A 341 2.97 -13.74 -2.61
N SER A 342 3.35 -13.36 -1.39
CA SER A 342 4.69 -12.81 -1.11
C SER A 342 5.80 -13.86 -1.15
N THR A 343 5.46 -15.12 -0.84
CA THR A 343 6.39 -16.26 -0.83
C THR A 343 6.15 -17.21 -2.01
N LEU A 344 5.16 -16.93 -2.85
CA LEU A 344 4.66 -17.82 -3.89
C LEU A 344 4.28 -19.21 -3.35
N SER A 345 3.81 -19.27 -2.10
CA SER A 345 3.29 -20.49 -1.47
C SER A 345 1.81 -20.65 -1.82
N LEU A 346 1.51 -21.65 -2.65
CA LEU A 346 0.15 -21.94 -3.10
C LEU A 346 -0.54 -22.95 -2.17
N HIS A 347 -1.63 -22.54 -1.54
CA HIS A 347 -2.50 -23.43 -0.77
C HIS A 347 -3.87 -23.57 -1.46
N LYS A 348 -4.00 -24.55 -2.36
CA LYS A 348 -5.14 -24.67 -3.28
C LYS A 348 -6.49 -24.75 -2.56
N GLN A 349 -6.63 -25.63 -1.57
CA GLN A 349 -7.90 -25.83 -0.85
C GLN A 349 -8.38 -24.57 -0.12
N CYS A 350 -7.45 -23.76 0.38
CA CYS A 350 -7.78 -22.50 1.05
C CYS A 350 -8.33 -21.49 0.04
N LEU A 351 -7.70 -21.38 -1.14
CA LEU A 351 -8.21 -20.54 -2.22
C LEU A 351 -9.57 -21.04 -2.75
N ASP A 352 -9.74 -22.35 -2.94
CA ASP A 352 -11.03 -22.93 -3.37
C ASP A 352 -12.16 -22.58 -2.37
N ASN A 353 -11.91 -22.72 -1.06
CA ASN A 353 -12.86 -22.32 -0.02
C ASN A 353 -13.20 -20.81 -0.07
N ILE A 354 -12.21 -19.97 -0.30
CA ILE A 354 -12.39 -18.50 -0.41
C ILE A 354 -13.22 -18.16 -1.66
N ALA A 355 -12.92 -18.77 -2.82
CA ALA A 355 -13.72 -18.58 -4.03
C ALA A 355 -15.18 -18.99 -3.82
N ALA A 356 -15.41 -20.17 -3.24
CA ALA A 356 -16.76 -20.68 -2.97
C ALA A 356 -17.57 -19.73 -2.08
N LYS A 357 -16.93 -19.16 -1.04
CA LYS A 357 -17.57 -18.17 -0.19
C LYS A 357 -17.88 -16.87 -0.92
N VAL A 358 -16.92 -16.33 -1.66
CA VAL A 358 -17.08 -15.04 -2.35
C VAL A 358 -18.14 -15.10 -3.44
N ILE A 359 -18.27 -16.23 -4.15
CA ILE A 359 -19.36 -16.44 -5.10
C ILE A 359 -20.74 -16.22 -4.44
N LYS A 360 -20.93 -16.74 -3.23
CA LYS A 360 -22.18 -16.59 -2.47
C LYS A 360 -22.42 -15.17 -1.94
N THR A 361 -21.36 -14.37 -1.76
CA THR A 361 -21.42 -13.01 -1.20
C THR A 361 -20.92 -11.94 -2.18
N MET A 362 -21.07 -12.19 -3.49
CA MET A 362 -20.45 -11.37 -4.54
C MET A 362 -20.91 -9.90 -4.49
N SER A 363 -22.22 -9.67 -4.32
CA SER A 363 -22.83 -8.34 -4.24
C SER A 363 -22.37 -7.50 -3.04
N GLN A 364 -21.91 -8.14 -1.96
CA GLN A 364 -21.41 -7.49 -0.75
C GLN A 364 -19.89 -7.30 -0.79
N THR A 365 -19.21 -7.95 -1.75
CA THR A 365 -17.76 -7.89 -1.88
C THR A 365 -17.35 -6.59 -2.57
N ARG A 366 -16.39 -5.86 -2.01
CA ARG A 366 -15.91 -4.60 -2.58
C ARG A 366 -15.08 -4.85 -3.85
N VAL A 367 -15.11 -3.92 -4.80
CA VAL A 367 -14.30 -3.99 -6.03
C VAL A 367 -12.81 -4.13 -5.71
N LYS A 368 -12.34 -3.50 -4.63
CA LYS A 368 -10.94 -3.63 -4.16
C LYS A 368 -10.61 -5.04 -3.66
N ASP A 369 -11.58 -5.74 -3.08
CA ASP A 369 -11.38 -7.11 -2.60
C ASP A 369 -11.39 -8.09 -3.79
N LEU A 370 -12.29 -7.89 -4.75
CA LEU A 370 -12.31 -8.64 -6.02
C LEU A 370 -10.98 -8.48 -6.78
N GLU A 371 -10.49 -7.24 -6.91
CA GLU A 371 -9.19 -6.94 -7.52
C GLU A 371 -8.06 -7.77 -6.91
N ARG A 372 -8.02 -7.86 -5.57
CA ARG A 372 -6.96 -8.59 -4.86
C ARG A 372 -7.10 -10.09 -4.99
N LEU A 373 -8.32 -10.61 -5.02
CA LEU A 373 -8.54 -12.04 -5.26
C LEU A 373 -8.14 -12.43 -6.68
N VAL A 374 -8.58 -11.68 -7.69
CA VAL A 374 -8.20 -11.92 -9.08
C VAL A 374 -6.69 -11.80 -9.26
N LEU A 375 -6.03 -10.84 -8.61
CA LEU A 375 -4.56 -10.79 -8.54
C LEU A 375 -3.96 -12.09 -7.99
N THR A 376 -4.47 -12.60 -6.87
CA THR A 376 -3.95 -13.83 -6.27
C THR A 376 -4.12 -15.02 -7.22
N TYR A 377 -5.31 -15.25 -7.75
CA TYR A 377 -5.55 -16.34 -8.70
C TYR A 377 -4.71 -16.19 -9.97
N GLY A 378 -4.64 -14.97 -10.51
CA GLY A 378 -3.81 -14.65 -11.66
C GLY A 378 -2.32 -14.85 -11.39
N THR A 379 -1.83 -14.52 -10.20
CA THR A 379 -0.43 -14.75 -9.80
C THR A 379 -0.10 -16.23 -9.80
N PHE A 380 -1.00 -17.08 -9.29
CA PHE A 380 -0.79 -18.53 -9.25
C PHE A 380 -1.21 -19.25 -10.54
N GLY A 381 -1.80 -18.56 -11.52
CA GLY A 381 -2.41 -19.20 -12.68
C GLY A 381 -3.52 -20.19 -12.30
N LEU A 382 -4.14 -20.02 -11.12
CA LEU A 382 -5.08 -20.98 -10.56
C LEU A 382 -6.51 -20.65 -11.00
N ARG A 383 -7.23 -21.67 -11.47
CA ARG A 383 -8.69 -21.65 -11.58
C ARG A 383 -9.27 -22.41 -10.38
N PRO A 384 -10.03 -21.75 -9.49
CA PRO A 384 -10.54 -22.40 -8.30
C PRO A 384 -11.57 -23.48 -8.65
N ASN A 385 -11.59 -24.55 -7.87
CA ASN A 385 -12.56 -25.64 -8.04
C ASN A 385 -13.86 -25.31 -7.30
N THR A 386 -14.78 -24.66 -7.99
CA THR A 386 -16.09 -24.23 -7.47
C THR A 386 -17.22 -24.65 -8.40
N GLU A 387 -18.45 -24.77 -7.89
CA GLU A 387 -19.64 -25.13 -8.68
C GLU A 387 -19.85 -24.18 -9.88
N GLU A 388 -19.63 -22.89 -9.67
CA GLU A 388 -19.71 -21.86 -10.69
C GLU A 388 -18.32 -21.28 -10.97
N CYS A 389 -18.07 -20.81 -12.20
CA CYS A 389 -16.82 -20.15 -12.53
C CYS A 389 -16.68 -18.82 -11.77
N PHE A 390 -15.73 -18.75 -10.83
CA PHE A 390 -15.43 -17.56 -10.06
C PHE A 390 -15.22 -16.32 -10.94
N PHE A 391 -14.42 -16.43 -12.00
CA PHE A 391 -14.10 -15.29 -12.86
C PHE A 391 -15.30 -14.79 -13.67
N THR A 392 -16.18 -15.70 -14.12
CA THR A 392 -17.44 -15.31 -14.78
C THR A 392 -18.28 -14.48 -13.83
N LYS A 393 -18.46 -14.94 -12.58
CA LYS A 393 -19.19 -14.18 -11.56
C LYS A 393 -18.58 -12.81 -11.27
N VAL A 394 -17.25 -12.72 -11.23
CA VAL A 394 -16.56 -11.42 -11.07
C VAL A 394 -16.87 -10.51 -12.24
N MET A 395 -16.76 -10.98 -13.48
CA MET A 395 -17.04 -10.15 -14.67
C MET A 395 -18.50 -9.69 -14.69
N ASP A 396 -19.45 -10.57 -14.38
CA ASP A 396 -20.87 -10.23 -14.33
C ASP A 396 -21.17 -9.20 -13.23
N GLU A 397 -20.55 -9.35 -12.05
CA GLU A 397 -20.65 -8.37 -10.98
C GLU A 397 -20.08 -7.00 -11.39
N LEU A 398 -18.96 -6.98 -12.12
CA LEU A 398 -18.34 -5.74 -12.58
C LEU A 398 -19.15 -5.01 -13.68
N ARG A 399 -20.06 -5.73 -14.37
CA ARG A 399 -21.00 -5.16 -15.35
C ARG A 399 -22.24 -4.55 -14.73
N LYS A 400 -22.56 -4.90 -13.48
CA LYS A 400 -23.77 -4.43 -12.80
C LYS A 400 -23.84 -2.91 -12.68
N PRO A 401 -24.96 -2.27 -13.06
CA PRO A 401 -25.15 -0.83 -12.93
C PRO A 401 -24.94 -0.31 -11.50
N GLU A 402 -25.27 -1.12 -10.50
CA GLU A 402 -25.12 -0.83 -9.07
C GLU A 402 -23.66 -0.55 -8.69
N ARG A 403 -22.68 -1.06 -9.46
CA ARG A 403 -21.25 -0.87 -9.21
C ARG A 403 -20.69 0.44 -9.78
N ILE A 404 -21.45 1.21 -10.55
CA ILE A 404 -20.94 2.41 -11.23
C ILE A 404 -20.37 3.43 -10.24
N ILE A 405 -21.04 3.68 -9.11
CA ILE A 405 -20.60 4.64 -8.10
C ILE A 405 -19.30 4.15 -7.45
N GLU A 406 -19.25 2.89 -7.02
CA GLU A 406 -18.05 2.32 -6.41
C GLU A 406 -16.86 2.33 -7.39
N ILE A 407 -17.09 1.95 -8.66
CA ILE A 407 -16.08 1.99 -9.72
C ILE A 407 -15.60 3.43 -9.95
N SER A 408 -16.46 4.44 -9.86
CA SER A 408 -16.04 5.83 -10.00
C SER A 408 -15.08 6.29 -8.89
N ILE A 409 -15.25 5.77 -7.68
CA ILE A 409 -14.39 6.06 -6.52
C ILE A 409 -13.13 5.20 -6.55
N HIS A 410 -13.22 3.98 -7.07
CA HIS A 410 -12.17 2.96 -7.05
C HIS A 410 -11.75 2.52 -8.47
N GLY A 411 -11.74 3.45 -9.43
CA GLY A 411 -11.49 3.16 -10.85
C GLY A 411 -10.17 2.43 -11.08
N ARG A 412 -9.14 2.75 -10.30
CA ARG A 412 -7.85 2.04 -10.41
C ARG A 412 -7.95 0.57 -10.03
N SER A 413 -8.68 0.23 -8.97
CA SER A 413 -8.88 -1.18 -8.59
C SER A 413 -9.74 -1.90 -9.63
N PHE A 414 -10.72 -1.24 -10.23
CA PHE A 414 -11.47 -1.79 -11.36
C PHE A 414 -10.55 -2.12 -12.55
N ALA A 415 -9.73 -1.16 -13.01
CA ALA A 415 -8.79 -1.37 -14.11
C ALA A 415 -7.76 -2.47 -13.81
N CYS A 416 -7.19 -2.50 -12.60
CA CYS A 416 -6.29 -3.57 -12.17
C CYS A 416 -6.98 -4.94 -12.16
N CYS A 417 -8.22 -5.03 -11.67
CA CYS A 417 -8.97 -6.30 -11.66
C CYS A 417 -9.07 -6.90 -13.06
N ILE A 418 -9.42 -6.08 -14.06
CA ILE A 418 -9.51 -6.51 -15.47
C ILE A 418 -8.13 -6.88 -16.01
N ALA A 419 -7.09 -6.11 -15.71
CA ALA A 419 -5.72 -6.45 -16.10
C ALA A 419 -5.24 -7.77 -15.47
N TYR A 420 -5.69 -8.13 -14.27
CA TYR A 420 -5.33 -9.40 -13.64
C TYR A 420 -6.10 -10.60 -14.21
N LEU A 421 -7.29 -10.40 -14.80
CA LEU A 421 -7.97 -11.45 -15.57
C LEU A 421 -7.15 -11.89 -16.78
N THR A 422 -6.39 -10.97 -17.40
CA THR A 422 -5.57 -11.30 -18.57
C THR A 422 -4.46 -12.29 -18.24
N LEU A 423 -3.95 -12.31 -16.99
CA LEU A 423 -3.00 -13.32 -16.53
C LEU A 423 -3.55 -14.75 -16.69
N LEU A 424 -4.86 -14.92 -16.53
CA LEU A 424 -5.57 -16.20 -16.64
C LEU A 424 -6.03 -16.51 -18.08
N GLY A 425 -5.73 -15.64 -19.04
CA GLY A 425 -6.19 -15.75 -20.43
C GLY A 425 -7.66 -15.39 -20.60
N ILE A 426 -8.18 -14.51 -19.73
CA ILE A 426 -9.57 -14.08 -19.77
C ILE A 426 -9.59 -12.63 -20.25
N TYR A 427 -10.21 -12.39 -21.40
CA TYR A 427 -10.19 -11.10 -22.10
C TYR A 427 -11.61 -10.54 -22.27
N PRO A 428 -12.22 -9.96 -21.23
CA PRO A 428 -13.55 -9.37 -21.32
C PRO A 428 -13.51 -8.07 -22.13
N VAL A 429 -13.70 -8.18 -23.44
CA VAL A 429 -13.55 -7.08 -24.43
C VAL A 429 -14.33 -5.83 -24.03
N ASP A 430 -15.57 -5.98 -23.55
CA ASP A 430 -16.42 -4.88 -23.13
C ASP A 430 -15.83 -4.11 -21.93
N LEU A 431 -15.31 -4.84 -20.93
CA LEU A 431 -14.69 -4.25 -19.75
C LEU A 431 -13.34 -3.62 -20.07
N ILE A 432 -12.55 -4.25 -20.95
CA ILE A 432 -11.28 -3.70 -21.44
C ILE A 432 -11.53 -2.39 -22.18
N SER A 433 -12.49 -2.37 -23.11
CA SER A 433 -12.87 -1.18 -23.88
C SER A 433 -13.31 -0.05 -22.96
N ARG A 434 -14.10 -0.37 -21.91
CA ARG A 434 -14.52 0.60 -20.89
C ARG A 434 -13.34 1.24 -20.14
N VAL A 435 -12.32 0.48 -19.78
CA VAL A 435 -11.12 1.02 -19.10
C VAL A 435 -10.31 1.92 -20.03
N LEU A 436 -10.28 1.58 -21.30
CA LEU A 436 -9.52 2.30 -22.32
C LEU A 436 -10.28 3.49 -22.91
N THR A 437 -11.49 3.85 -22.45
CA THR A 437 -12.10 5.09 -22.94
C THR A 437 -11.39 6.33 -22.37
N PRO A 438 -11.30 7.44 -23.13
CA PRO A 438 -10.75 8.69 -22.62
C PRO A 438 -11.41 9.17 -21.32
N GLU A 439 -12.73 9.04 -21.21
CA GLU A 439 -13.50 9.50 -20.05
C GLU A 439 -13.15 8.72 -18.79
N PHE A 440 -13.01 7.39 -18.89
CA PHE A 440 -12.62 6.56 -17.77
C PHE A 440 -11.21 6.91 -17.29
N ARG A 441 -10.27 7.06 -18.24
CA ARG A 441 -8.87 7.37 -17.93
C ARG A 441 -8.73 8.74 -17.27
N GLU A 442 -9.39 9.76 -17.81
CA GLU A 442 -9.35 11.12 -17.24
C GLU A 442 -9.98 11.16 -15.85
N ARG A 443 -11.13 10.49 -15.65
CA ARG A 443 -11.78 10.44 -14.32
C ARG A 443 -10.92 9.71 -13.28
N THR A 444 -10.26 8.61 -13.68
CA THR A 444 -9.55 7.73 -12.74
C THR A 444 -8.13 8.21 -12.44
N TYR A 445 -7.41 8.70 -13.46
CA TYR A 445 -5.98 9.02 -13.36
C TYR A 445 -5.68 10.51 -13.64
N GLY A 446 -6.66 11.28 -14.11
CA GLY A 446 -6.48 12.67 -14.54
C GLY A 446 -6.04 12.78 -16.01
N LYS A 447 -5.93 14.02 -16.48
CA LYS A 447 -5.70 14.36 -17.89
C LYS A 447 -4.35 13.92 -18.47
N TYR A 448 -3.34 13.72 -17.62
CA TYR A 448 -1.97 13.43 -18.08
C TYR A 448 -1.67 11.93 -18.03
N CYS A 449 -1.29 11.35 -19.18
CA CYS A 449 -0.98 9.92 -19.29
C CYS A 449 0.13 9.46 -18.33
N PHE A 450 1.03 10.35 -17.89
CA PHE A 450 2.04 10.03 -16.88
C PHE A 450 1.44 9.52 -15.56
N ASN A 451 0.17 9.81 -15.26
CA ASN A 451 -0.53 9.31 -14.08
C ASN A 451 -1.11 7.91 -14.26
N TYR A 452 -1.24 7.41 -15.50
CA TYR A 452 -1.79 6.09 -15.76
C TYR A 452 -0.93 5.01 -15.13
N GLY A 453 -1.59 3.98 -14.58
CA GLY A 453 -0.93 2.80 -14.05
C GLY A 453 -0.45 1.84 -15.14
N ARG A 454 0.37 0.84 -14.77
CA ARG A 454 0.86 -0.20 -15.70
C ARG A 454 -0.28 -1.02 -16.29
N GLU A 455 -1.37 -1.17 -15.54
CA GLU A 455 -2.59 -1.85 -15.96
C GLU A 455 -3.16 -1.28 -17.27
N ILE A 456 -3.05 0.03 -17.52
CA ILE A 456 -3.54 0.65 -18.76
C ILE A 456 -2.70 0.23 -19.97
N LEU A 457 -1.37 0.24 -19.83
CA LEU A 457 -0.47 -0.24 -20.88
C LEU A 457 -0.65 -1.74 -21.13
N THR A 458 -0.86 -2.51 -20.06
CA THR A 458 -1.13 -3.96 -20.14
C THR A 458 -2.39 -4.24 -20.93
N LEU A 459 -3.50 -3.60 -20.58
CA LEU A 459 -4.78 -3.78 -21.26
C LEU A 459 -4.74 -3.32 -22.71
N ASN A 460 -4.06 -2.22 -23.00
CA ASN A 460 -3.84 -1.77 -24.38
C ASN A 460 -3.15 -2.85 -25.22
N ASN A 461 -2.00 -3.34 -24.74
CA ASN A 461 -1.18 -4.27 -25.50
C ASN A 461 -1.84 -5.64 -25.63
N VAL A 462 -2.46 -6.14 -24.55
CA VAL A 462 -3.22 -7.39 -24.58
C VAL A 462 -4.39 -7.31 -25.55
N ALA A 463 -5.10 -6.17 -25.61
CA ALA A 463 -6.18 -5.97 -26.57
C ALA A 463 -5.68 -5.93 -28.02
N GLU A 464 -4.51 -5.34 -28.29
CA GLU A 464 -3.91 -5.37 -29.63
C GLU A 464 -3.55 -6.79 -30.08
N ILE A 465 -3.18 -7.67 -29.14
CA ILE A 465 -2.80 -9.07 -29.43
C ILE A 465 -4.04 -9.96 -29.61
N PHE A 466 -4.99 -9.91 -28.66
CA PHE A 466 -6.07 -10.90 -28.57
C PHE A 466 -7.46 -10.37 -28.89
N CYS A 467 -7.61 -9.05 -29.10
CA CYS A 467 -8.90 -8.40 -29.33
C CYS A 467 -8.84 -7.48 -30.56
N SER A 468 -8.04 -7.83 -31.57
CA SER A 468 -7.78 -7.01 -32.76
C SER A 468 -9.04 -6.62 -33.54
N ASP A 469 -10.06 -7.48 -33.51
CA ASP A 469 -11.29 -7.30 -34.28
C ASP A 469 -12.33 -6.43 -33.54
N ALA A 470 -12.03 -6.03 -32.29
CA ALA A 470 -12.92 -5.24 -31.48
C ALA A 470 -12.66 -3.73 -31.63
N ASN A 471 -13.73 -2.93 -31.60
CA ASN A 471 -13.62 -1.47 -31.60
C ASN A 471 -13.17 -0.96 -30.22
N ILE A 472 -11.85 -0.74 -30.07
CA ILE A 472 -11.21 -0.33 -28.80
C ILE A 472 -10.47 0.99 -28.96
N ASN A 473 -10.60 1.86 -27.95
CA ASN A 473 -9.92 3.16 -27.87
C ASN A 473 -8.46 3.01 -27.41
N PHE A 474 -7.61 2.48 -28.29
CA PHE A 474 -6.18 2.29 -28.02
C PHE A 474 -5.47 3.58 -27.64
N LEU A 475 -4.39 3.43 -26.88
CA LEU A 475 -3.47 4.52 -26.57
C LEU A 475 -2.75 5.01 -27.83
N GLU A 476 -2.40 6.29 -27.86
CA GLU A 476 -1.50 6.79 -28.89
C GLU A 476 -0.09 6.24 -28.71
N ASN A 477 0.67 6.11 -29.81
CA ASN A 477 2.07 5.64 -29.75
C ASN A 477 2.93 6.47 -28.78
N LYS A 478 2.70 7.78 -28.69
CA LYS A 478 3.39 8.65 -27.74
C LYS A 478 3.10 8.25 -26.29
N GLU A 479 1.85 7.95 -25.96
CA GLU A 479 1.46 7.51 -24.62
C GLU A 479 2.08 6.15 -24.29
N LYS A 480 2.03 5.18 -25.22
CA LYS A 480 2.68 3.86 -25.06
C LYS A 480 4.15 4.00 -24.71
N LYS A 481 4.90 4.82 -25.47
CA LYS A 481 6.32 5.08 -25.23
C LYS A 481 6.60 5.74 -23.87
N ILE A 482 5.75 6.68 -23.44
CA ILE A 482 5.86 7.32 -22.11
C ILE A 482 5.66 6.29 -20.99
N LEU A 483 4.62 5.46 -21.10
CA LEU A 483 4.30 4.45 -20.09
C LEU A 483 5.35 3.35 -20.04
N ALA A 484 5.84 2.89 -21.19
CA ALA A 484 6.92 1.92 -21.25
C ALA A 484 8.17 2.44 -20.51
N LYS A 485 8.64 3.66 -20.85
CA LYS A 485 9.76 4.32 -20.15
C LYS A 485 9.58 4.41 -18.63
N LYS A 486 8.34 4.53 -18.16
CA LYS A 486 8.01 4.61 -16.73
C LYS A 486 8.04 3.23 -16.04
N TYR A 487 7.68 2.16 -16.74
CA TYR A 487 7.36 0.87 -16.13
C TYR A 487 8.33 -0.28 -16.45
N THR A 488 9.20 -0.11 -17.44
CA THR A 488 10.25 -1.06 -17.80
C THR A 488 11.55 -0.74 -17.09
N ASP A 489 12.27 -1.78 -16.66
CA ASP A 489 13.64 -1.67 -16.20
C ASP A 489 14.61 -1.62 -17.39
N TYR A 490 15.82 -1.11 -17.13
CA TYR A 490 16.92 -1.20 -18.07
C TYR A 490 17.30 -2.66 -18.35
N VAL A 491 17.58 -3.00 -19.61
CA VAL A 491 18.07 -4.32 -20.01
C VAL A 491 19.54 -4.45 -19.60
N PRO A 492 19.95 -5.41 -18.75
CA PRO A 492 21.33 -5.55 -18.29
C PRO A 492 22.35 -5.64 -19.44
N ARG A 493 23.51 -4.99 -19.28
CA ARG A 493 24.61 -5.03 -20.25
C ARG A 493 25.97 -5.14 -19.58
N GLU A 494 26.91 -5.81 -20.23
CA GLU A 494 28.26 -6.03 -19.67
C GLU A 494 29.07 -4.73 -19.54
N ASP A 495 28.81 -3.75 -20.39
CA ASP A 495 29.48 -2.44 -20.43
C ASP A 495 28.97 -1.45 -19.38
N TYR A 496 27.90 -1.79 -18.65
CA TYR A 496 27.30 -0.91 -17.65
C TYR A 496 27.72 -1.28 -16.23
N VAL A 497 28.41 -0.34 -15.55
CA VAL A 497 28.94 -0.55 -14.20
C VAL A 497 27.84 -0.27 -13.16
N LYS A 498 27.22 -1.33 -12.65
CA LYS A 498 26.37 -1.30 -11.45
C LYS A 498 26.42 -2.61 -10.67
N GLN A 499 25.93 -2.59 -9.43
CA GLN A 499 25.69 -3.82 -8.68
C GLN A 499 24.44 -4.53 -9.24
N TYR A 500 24.65 -5.63 -9.96
CA TYR A 500 23.58 -6.44 -10.51
C TYR A 500 22.91 -7.31 -9.45
N ASN A 501 21.58 -7.37 -9.49
CA ASN A 501 20.84 -8.37 -8.70
C ASN A 501 20.94 -9.76 -9.34
N ILE A 502 20.56 -10.79 -8.58
CA ILE A 502 20.68 -12.20 -8.98
C ILE A 502 20.02 -12.51 -10.33
N THR A 503 18.86 -11.90 -10.64
CA THR A 503 18.22 -12.16 -11.94
C THR A 503 18.91 -11.43 -13.09
N GLU A 504 19.46 -10.24 -12.84
CA GLU A 504 20.24 -9.52 -13.86
C GLU A 504 21.57 -10.23 -14.14
N GLN A 505 22.19 -10.83 -13.11
CA GLN A 505 23.35 -11.69 -13.30
C GLN A 505 23.01 -12.93 -14.15
N MET A 506 21.87 -13.58 -13.89
CA MET A 506 21.37 -14.67 -14.72
C MET A 506 21.15 -14.22 -16.18
N PHE A 507 20.58 -13.03 -16.39
CA PHE A 507 20.40 -12.47 -17.72
C PHE A 507 21.73 -12.34 -18.47
N LEU A 508 22.74 -11.74 -17.84
CA LEU A 508 24.07 -11.56 -18.45
C LEU A 508 24.77 -12.89 -18.72
N ASP A 509 24.65 -13.85 -17.81
CA ASP A 509 25.24 -15.19 -17.95
C ASP A 509 24.63 -15.95 -19.14
N ILE A 510 23.30 -15.94 -19.28
CA ILE A 510 22.61 -16.54 -20.43
C ILE A 510 23.00 -15.83 -21.73
N LEU A 511 23.05 -14.49 -21.71
CA LEU A 511 23.45 -13.70 -22.86
C LEU A 511 24.86 -14.10 -23.34
N LYS A 512 25.81 -14.21 -22.40
CA LYS A 512 27.19 -14.64 -22.68
C LYS A 512 27.25 -16.04 -23.28
N VAL A 513 26.59 -17.02 -22.64
CA VAL A 513 26.56 -18.42 -23.12
C VAL A 513 26.01 -18.50 -24.55
N LEU A 514 24.93 -17.78 -24.85
CA LEU A 514 24.33 -17.78 -26.18
C LEU A 514 25.22 -17.08 -27.22
N LYS A 515 25.88 -15.97 -26.86
CA LYS A 515 26.83 -15.29 -27.76
C LYS A 515 27.99 -16.21 -28.14
N GLU A 516 28.58 -16.89 -27.16
CA GLU A 516 29.66 -17.85 -27.38
C GLU A 516 29.21 -19.02 -28.28
N ALA A 517 27.99 -19.51 -28.09
CA ALA A 517 27.45 -20.64 -28.86
C ALA A 517 26.99 -20.28 -30.29
N ARG A 518 26.65 -19.01 -30.57
CA ARG A 518 25.96 -18.60 -31.81
C ARG A 518 26.74 -17.65 -32.71
N GLY A 519 28.00 -17.38 -32.40
CA GLY A 519 28.88 -16.58 -33.26
C GLY A 519 28.97 -15.08 -32.90
N GLY A 520 28.63 -14.70 -31.67
CA GLY A 520 28.93 -13.38 -31.10
C GLY A 520 27.75 -12.41 -30.97
N ASP A 521 28.07 -11.13 -30.77
CA ASP A 521 27.13 -10.06 -30.38
C ASP A 521 26.06 -9.73 -31.43
N ASP A 522 26.28 -10.07 -32.69
CA ASP A 522 25.35 -9.75 -33.77
C ASP A 522 24.14 -10.71 -33.79
N TYR A 523 24.24 -11.88 -33.13
CA TYR A 523 23.26 -12.97 -33.16
C TYR A 523 22.38 -13.07 -31.91
N VAL A 524 22.70 -12.32 -30.85
CA VAL A 524 21.99 -12.37 -29.57
C VAL A 524 21.89 -10.95 -29.00
N ILE A 525 20.66 -10.49 -28.76
CA ILE A 525 20.41 -9.16 -28.16
C ILE A 525 19.49 -9.25 -26.95
N GLY A 526 19.60 -8.27 -26.07
CA GLY A 526 18.62 -8.02 -25.03
C GLY A 526 17.69 -6.86 -25.41
N ASP A 527 16.38 -7.05 -25.38
CA ASP A 527 15.40 -5.99 -25.63
C ASP A 527 14.03 -6.28 -24.98
N HIS A 528 13.11 -5.33 -25.05
CA HIS A 528 11.72 -5.49 -24.63
C HIS A 528 10.83 -5.72 -25.86
N ILE A 529 10.41 -6.96 -26.10
CA ILE A 529 9.40 -7.28 -27.13
C ILE A 529 8.00 -6.78 -26.70
N LEU A 530 7.66 -7.01 -25.43
CA LEU A 530 6.39 -6.65 -24.81
C LEU A 530 6.60 -5.54 -23.78
N PRO A 531 6.30 -4.26 -24.10
CA PRO A 531 6.74 -3.10 -23.31
C PRO A 531 5.93 -2.87 -22.01
N HIS A 532 4.87 -3.65 -21.76
CA HIS A 532 4.15 -3.63 -20.47
C HIS A 532 4.77 -4.55 -19.42
N TYR A 533 5.69 -5.43 -19.80
CA TYR A 533 6.47 -6.22 -18.86
C TYR A 533 7.69 -5.43 -18.37
N GLN A 534 7.97 -5.54 -17.08
CA GLN A 534 9.03 -4.76 -16.47
C GLN A 534 10.43 -5.18 -16.93
N ARG A 535 10.65 -6.47 -17.18
CA ARG A 535 11.97 -7.02 -17.50
C ARG A 535 12.06 -7.36 -18.97
N GLY A 536 13.20 -7.02 -19.55
CA GLY A 536 13.55 -7.37 -20.93
C GLY A 536 13.84 -8.86 -21.08
N ASP A 537 13.96 -9.27 -22.33
CA ASP A 537 14.15 -10.64 -22.77
C ASP A 537 15.43 -10.76 -23.58
N ILE A 538 15.87 -12.00 -23.83
CA ILE A 538 16.96 -12.29 -24.76
C ILE A 538 16.35 -12.80 -26.06
N ILE A 539 16.77 -12.24 -27.18
CA ILE A 539 16.17 -12.50 -28.49
C ILE A 539 17.23 -13.09 -29.41
N ILE A 540 16.85 -14.16 -30.10
CA ILE A 540 17.66 -14.86 -31.10
C ILE A 540 16.78 -15.22 -32.30
N CYS A 541 17.40 -15.47 -33.45
CA CYS A 541 16.72 -15.87 -34.66
C CYS A 541 17.47 -17.02 -35.35
N ASN A 542 16.72 -17.99 -35.87
CA ASN A 542 17.22 -19.05 -36.74
C ASN A 542 16.57 -18.92 -38.13
N ASP A 543 17.31 -19.24 -39.19
CA ASP A 543 16.73 -19.47 -40.51
C ASP A 543 15.93 -20.79 -40.56
N HIS A 544 15.34 -21.09 -41.72
CA HIS A 544 14.57 -22.31 -41.91
C HIS A 544 15.40 -23.61 -41.84
N SER A 545 16.73 -23.52 -41.97
CA SER A 545 17.66 -24.64 -41.80
C SER A 545 18.06 -24.86 -40.33
N GLY A 546 17.68 -23.93 -39.44
CA GLY A 546 18.06 -23.92 -38.04
C GLY A 546 19.36 -23.17 -37.73
N ALA A 547 19.99 -22.53 -38.71
CA ALA A 547 21.23 -21.80 -38.52
C ALA A 547 20.99 -20.42 -37.89
N PRO A 548 21.85 -19.93 -36.98
CA PRO A 548 21.71 -18.60 -36.38
C PRO A 548 21.75 -17.47 -37.41
N VAL A 549 20.84 -16.49 -37.25
CA VAL A 549 20.77 -15.28 -38.08
C VAL A 549 21.03 -14.05 -37.22
N ALA A 550 21.70 -13.05 -37.80
CA ALA A 550 21.97 -11.78 -37.12
C ALA A 550 20.66 -11.06 -36.75
N VAL A 551 20.56 -10.62 -35.49
CA VAL A 551 19.38 -9.92 -34.93
C VAL A 551 19.69 -8.46 -34.57
N LYS A 552 20.96 -8.09 -34.50
CA LYS A 552 21.39 -6.73 -34.17
C LYS A 552 20.91 -5.74 -35.23
N GLY A 553 20.32 -4.64 -34.77
CA GLY A 553 19.79 -3.59 -35.65
C GLY A 553 18.41 -3.87 -36.24
N VAL A 554 17.87 -5.09 -36.11
CA VAL A 554 16.51 -5.43 -36.59
C VAL A 554 15.44 -4.62 -35.85
N PHE A 555 15.68 -4.35 -34.57
CA PHE A 555 14.77 -3.60 -33.71
C PHE A 555 15.32 -2.20 -33.42
N PRO A 556 14.82 -1.15 -34.09
CA PRO A 556 15.38 0.18 -33.93
C PRO A 556 15.10 0.75 -32.53
N PRO A 557 16.05 1.51 -31.93
CA PRO A 557 15.85 2.14 -30.64
C PRO A 557 14.72 3.17 -30.60
N SER A 558 14.37 3.76 -31.75
CA SER A 558 13.26 4.72 -31.90
C SER A 558 11.91 4.11 -31.52
N ASP A 559 11.78 2.78 -31.63
CA ASP A 559 10.53 2.05 -31.41
C ASP A 559 10.39 1.53 -29.98
N PHE A 560 11.37 1.82 -29.12
CA PHE A 560 11.29 1.49 -27.72
C PHE A 560 9.96 1.94 -27.10
N GLY A 561 9.28 1.00 -26.46
CA GLY A 561 7.97 1.20 -25.83
C GLY A 561 6.76 0.93 -26.72
N LEU A 562 6.99 0.55 -27.98
CA LEU A 562 6.00 -0.10 -28.83
C LEU A 562 6.20 -1.62 -28.79
N MET A 563 5.13 -2.35 -29.04
CA MET A 563 5.18 -3.80 -29.17
C MET A 563 5.96 -4.17 -30.43
N ARG A 564 6.91 -5.10 -30.33
CA ARG A 564 7.72 -5.53 -31.47
C ARG A 564 7.03 -6.70 -32.17
N LYS A 565 6.65 -6.50 -33.42
CA LYS A 565 6.07 -7.54 -34.29
C LYS A 565 7.18 -8.37 -34.93
N LEU A 566 6.83 -9.57 -35.41
CA LEU A 566 7.76 -10.38 -36.19
C LEU A 566 8.28 -9.59 -37.40
N PRO A 567 9.62 -9.49 -37.56
CA PRO A 567 10.21 -8.82 -38.71
C PRO A 567 10.01 -9.57 -40.03
N ASP A 568 10.04 -10.90 -39.98
CA ASP A 568 9.95 -11.81 -41.13
C ASP A 568 9.43 -13.20 -40.68
N ASP A 569 9.42 -14.16 -41.61
CA ASP A 569 8.92 -15.53 -41.43
C ASP A 569 9.98 -16.50 -40.86
N LYS A 570 11.13 -16.00 -40.41
CA LYS A 570 12.16 -16.81 -39.76
C LYS A 570 11.73 -17.28 -38.37
N THR A 571 12.52 -18.18 -37.79
CA THR A 571 12.24 -18.71 -36.45
C THR A 571 12.77 -17.75 -35.39
N TRP A 572 11.92 -16.85 -34.92
CA TRP A 572 12.24 -15.91 -33.85
C TRP A 572 11.96 -16.50 -32.47
N ILE A 573 12.96 -16.53 -31.61
CA ILE A 573 12.87 -17.11 -30.26
C ILE A 573 13.16 -16.04 -29.22
N VAL A 574 12.34 -16.00 -28.18
CA VAL A 574 12.42 -15.01 -27.09
C VAL A 574 12.55 -15.74 -25.77
N LEU A 575 13.70 -15.61 -25.13
CA LEU A 575 13.99 -16.20 -23.82
C LEU A 575 13.57 -15.24 -22.70
N VAL A 576 12.57 -15.67 -21.94
CA VAL A 576 12.02 -14.99 -20.78
C VAL A 576 12.73 -15.47 -19.52
N ILE A 577 13.46 -14.57 -18.85
CA ILE A 577 14.31 -14.92 -17.70
C ILE A 577 13.48 -14.98 -16.41
N ALA A 578 13.18 -16.20 -15.96
CA ALA A 578 12.39 -16.47 -14.76
C ALA A 578 13.28 -16.57 -13.51
N GLY A 579 13.47 -15.44 -12.82
CA GLY A 579 14.20 -15.36 -11.56
C GLY A 579 13.53 -16.11 -10.38
N ARG A 580 14.11 -16.03 -9.17
CA ARG A 580 13.59 -16.74 -7.97
C ARG A 580 12.11 -16.50 -7.67
N ASN A 581 11.59 -15.30 -7.97
CA ASN A 581 10.20 -14.92 -7.72
C ASN A 581 9.29 -15.14 -8.95
N ALA A 582 9.69 -16.03 -9.85
CA ALA A 582 8.92 -16.36 -11.05
C ALA A 582 8.23 -17.73 -10.97
N ILE A 583 8.66 -18.59 -10.05
CA ILE A 583 8.23 -19.98 -9.91
C ILE A 583 7.46 -20.15 -8.60
N ILE A 584 6.34 -20.87 -8.64
CA ILE A 584 5.53 -21.20 -7.47
C ILE A 584 6.33 -22.14 -6.57
N HIS A 585 6.41 -21.80 -5.28
CA HIS A 585 7.23 -22.52 -4.32
C HIS A 585 6.83 -24.01 -4.25
N GLY A 586 7.83 -24.89 -4.24
CA GLY A 586 7.62 -26.34 -4.20
C GLY A 586 7.16 -26.95 -5.53
N THR A 587 7.19 -26.20 -6.63
CA THR A 587 6.78 -26.67 -7.97
C THR A 587 7.76 -26.19 -9.04
N ASP A 588 7.61 -26.69 -10.27
CA ASP A 588 8.26 -26.15 -11.47
C ASP A 588 7.33 -25.20 -12.26
N ASN A 589 6.16 -24.87 -11.71
CA ASN A 589 5.17 -24.03 -12.38
C ASN A 589 5.54 -22.56 -12.26
N ALA A 590 5.56 -21.85 -13.39
CA ALA A 590 5.71 -20.41 -13.39
C ALA A 590 4.44 -19.69 -12.90
N THR A 591 4.63 -18.52 -12.31
CA THR A 591 3.52 -17.62 -11.97
C THR A 591 2.80 -17.13 -13.23
N GLY A 592 1.55 -16.72 -13.09
CA GLY A 592 0.73 -16.28 -14.23
C GLY A 592 1.28 -15.06 -14.97
N PHE A 593 2.14 -14.26 -14.33
CA PHE A 593 2.86 -13.18 -15.02
C PHE A 593 3.77 -13.71 -16.13
N PHE A 594 4.50 -14.78 -15.86
CA PHE A 594 5.45 -15.36 -16.81
C PHE A 594 4.74 -16.24 -17.84
N THR A 595 3.73 -17.02 -17.42
CA THR A 595 2.94 -17.81 -18.39
C THR A 595 2.15 -16.90 -19.34
N SER A 596 1.59 -15.79 -18.86
CA SER A 596 0.93 -14.81 -19.75
C SER A 596 1.92 -14.18 -20.73
N LYS A 597 3.15 -13.90 -20.28
CA LYS A 597 4.18 -13.33 -21.16
C LYS A 597 4.52 -14.28 -22.31
N VAL A 598 4.74 -15.56 -22.00
CA VAL A 598 5.00 -16.60 -23.01
C VAL A 598 3.83 -16.71 -23.99
N ARG A 599 2.59 -16.77 -23.48
CA ARG A 599 1.39 -16.82 -24.32
C ARG A 599 1.25 -15.60 -25.24
N GLU A 600 1.56 -14.41 -24.75
CA GLU A 600 1.54 -13.17 -25.54
C GLU A 600 2.62 -13.15 -26.63
N LEU A 601 3.81 -13.68 -26.34
CA LEU A 601 4.87 -13.85 -27.33
C LEU A 601 4.46 -14.88 -28.41
N GLU A 602 3.92 -16.02 -28.00
CA GLU A 602 3.40 -17.07 -28.91
C GLU A 602 2.29 -16.51 -29.81
N ALA A 603 1.36 -15.73 -29.26
CA ALA A 603 0.29 -15.09 -30.03
C ALA A 603 0.77 -14.04 -31.02
N LEU A 604 1.94 -13.43 -30.78
CA LEU A 604 2.59 -12.53 -31.73
C LEU A 604 3.36 -13.29 -32.83
N GLY A 605 3.55 -14.60 -32.69
CA GLY A 605 4.29 -15.47 -33.61
C GLY A 605 5.72 -15.81 -33.16
N TYR A 606 6.14 -15.39 -31.96
CA TYR A 606 7.46 -15.74 -31.41
C TYR A 606 7.43 -17.10 -30.71
N HIS A 607 8.55 -17.82 -30.71
CA HIS A 607 8.75 -18.95 -29.82
C HIS A 607 9.19 -18.47 -28.43
N GLY A 608 8.23 -18.33 -27.51
CA GLY A 608 8.49 -17.93 -26.13
C GLY A 608 9.11 -19.07 -25.30
N VAL A 609 10.31 -18.86 -24.76
CA VAL A 609 11.03 -19.84 -23.94
C VAL A 609 11.17 -19.31 -22.52
N LEU A 610 10.68 -20.04 -21.53
CA LEU A 610 10.93 -19.69 -20.13
C LEU A 610 12.24 -20.31 -19.65
N VAL A 611 13.13 -19.50 -19.07
CA VAL A 611 14.39 -20.00 -18.47
C VAL A 611 14.29 -19.94 -16.94
N PRO A 612 14.02 -21.06 -16.25
CA PRO A 612 13.80 -21.07 -14.81
C PRO A 612 15.10 -21.02 -14.01
N TRP A 613 15.16 -20.10 -13.03
CA TRP A 613 16.29 -19.97 -12.11
C TRP A 613 16.60 -21.27 -11.37
N SER A 614 15.58 -22.02 -10.95
CA SER A 614 15.72 -23.27 -10.17
C SER A 614 16.54 -24.35 -10.89
N GLN A 615 16.52 -24.35 -12.22
CA GLN A 615 17.26 -25.30 -13.05
C GLN A 615 18.59 -24.69 -13.50
N PHE A 616 18.56 -23.48 -14.06
CA PHE A 616 19.76 -22.82 -14.59
C PHE A 616 20.84 -22.58 -13.53
N SER A 617 20.45 -22.18 -12.31
CA SER A 617 21.41 -21.89 -11.23
C SER A 617 22.15 -23.11 -10.69
N LYS A 618 21.72 -24.34 -11.02
CA LYS A 618 22.40 -25.59 -10.64
C LYS A 618 23.55 -25.93 -11.60
N LEU A 619 23.58 -25.33 -12.78
CA LEU A 619 24.56 -25.61 -13.83
C LEU A 619 25.86 -24.84 -13.56
N ARG A 620 26.99 -25.54 -13.55
CA ARG A 620 28.29 -24.96 -13.17
C ARG A 620 29.16 -24.58 -14.36
N SER A 621 29.17 -25.40 -15.41
CA SER A 621 29.99 -25.16 -16.60
C SER A 621 29.22 -24.40 -17.69
N THR A 622 29.93 -23.64 -18.51
CA THR A 622 29.37 -22.98 -19.70
C THR A 622 28.78 -24.00 -20.69
N ALA A 623 29.43 -25.17 -20.83
CA ALA A 623 28.97 -26.23 -21.73
C ALA A 623 27.60 -26.81 -21.28
N ASP A 624 27.43 -27.12 -19.99
CA ASP A 624 26.16 -27.63 -19.46
C ASP A 624 25.03 -26.59 -19.64
N LYS A 625 25.35 -25.32 -19.42
CA LYS A 625 24.41 -24.20 -19.65
C LYS A 625 24.01 -24.10 -21.12
N ALA A 626 24.95 -24.24 -22.05
CA ALA A 626 24.67 -24.20 -23.48
C ALA A 626 23.75 -25.37 -23.90
N VAL A 627 24.04 -26.59 -23.45
CA VAL A 627 23.20 -27.77 -23.71
C VAL A 627 21.79 -27.57 -23.16
N PHE A 628 21.68 -27.09 -21.91
CA PHE A 628 20.39 -26.80 -21.29
C PHE A 628 19.58 -25.76 -22.09
N LEU A 629 20.20 -24.65 -22.49
CA LEU A 629 19.53 -23.59 -23.26
C LEU A 629 19.12 -24.08 -24.64
N ASN A 630 19.97 -24.86 -25.34
CA ASN A 630 19.62 -25.43 -26.63
C ASN A 630 18.44 -26.38 -26.54
N ASN A 631 18.41 -27.27 -25.53
CA ASN A 631 17.26 -28.15 -25.30
C ASN A 631 15.96 -27.36 -25.06
N LEU A 632 16.02 -26.25 -24.30
CA LEU A 632 14.84 -25.38 -24.10
C LEU A 632 14.39 -24.72 -25.41
N ILE A 633 15.34 -24.24 -26.21
CA ILE A 633 15.06 -23.61 -27.50
C ILE A 633 14.44 -24.63 -28.47
N ASP A 634 15.05 -25.80 -28.63
CA ASP A 634 14.59 -26.84 -29.55
C ASP A 634 13.20 -27.34 -29.18
N ASN A 635 12.93 -27.53 -27.89
CA ASN A 635 11.60 -27.90 -27.40
C ASN A 635 10.55 -26.84 -27.74
N ALA A 636 10.86 -25.55 -27.61
CA ALA A 636 9.92 -24.48 -27.93
C ALA A 636 9.71 -24.30 -29.44
N VAL A 637 10.73 -24.55 -30.26
CA VAL A 637 10.61 -24.55 -31.72
C VAL A 637 9.73 -25.72 -32.19
N ASN A 638 9.94 -26.92 -31.63
CA ASN A 638 9.20 -28.12 -32.02
C ASN A 638 7.77 -28.16 -31.49
N LYS A 639 7.46 -27.50 -30.37
CA LYS A 639 6.08 -27.40 -29.83
C LYS A 639 5.11 -26.68 -30.78
N ASN A 640 5.63 -25.80 -31.64
CA ASN A 640 4.86 -24.96 -32.56
C ASN A 640 4.89 -25.47 -34.01
N LYS A 641 5.48 -26.65 -34.26
CA LYS A 641 5.33 -27.42 -35.50
C LYS A 641 4.19 -28.42 -35.33
#